data_AF-A0A550JHH4-F1
#
_entry.id   AF-A0A550JHH4-F1
#
_cell.length_a   1.000
_cell.length_b   1.000
_cell.length_c   1.000
_cell.angle_alpha   90.00
_cell.angle_beta   90.00
_cell.angle_gamma   90.00
#
_symmetry.space_group_name_H-M   'P 1'
#
loop_
_entity.id
_entity.type
_entity.pdbx_description
1 polymer ?
#
loop_
_entity_poly.entity_id
_entity_poly.type
_entity_poly.pdbx_seq_one_letter_code
_entity_poly.pdbx_strand_id
1 'polypeptide(L)'
;MSAIFGETLILTQDNGPDVPLVVFGDEFYARYETPEGYTAVYDTDLGLFCYAVVLDGRFASSGAPIGKQPPPGLRRHLKESGEVRNEKFNLRYNRIMPPEDVAAGHRLRTFGMAQGLLPGRRVSQGAVRGLTILVDFPDLQSTIPVAEVEALLNGDNYRGNGNFCSVREYFALMSSGKLDFRNRVIGPVRLSQNRDYYKTTLLVREALELAISEYGVDLSEFDSRREGIVDALNFLYAGRTLYEGELWPHNSYLELRFGGMRTNFYMLTSLGRQSVDLSIGTFCHENGHQLCRFPDLYDYGTRDGDFEKSQGIGRYCLMSSGNHLNGGRTPAPVTAYYRYLVGWYDRLVNLNGGGDFEARHGEYGTLFKFETDKPNEYFLLENRSRLGLDAHLPASGLAVYHCDTLGSNEWQGGTATKHYQCGLKQADGHLDLELNRNYGDEGDLFAGISGIALSHATTPSSRAWDGADSGFTLRDVSAAGEVIRFSVGEPPPSQATTVSGRAVVDLLIPDKKPEGVRSVIRLDASGRLTAVTVGVDIIHPYIGNLQVELEAPSGRKVLLHNRTGRGTDDLHQEWSSAEFAALQELFGEEISGDWTLHARDLSRRNVGRLNAWYLEVGYEPAQTVIEQATAPLIAIPDGDPNGIRSPLRIDAAGKVKEIVVSLSIVHPYIGDLRVELIAPSGQRAILHNRSGGSADNLRGTYDKSAAPGLETLVGEEAKGEWTLAVYDLAPRDTGKLEVWAIRLVC
;
A
#
# COMPACT_ATOMS: atom_id res chain seq x y z
N MET A 1 18.12 -5.46 12.88
CA MET A 1 17.83 -6.08 14.17
C MET A 1 16.81 -7.11 13.83
N SER A 2 17.24 -8.37 13.70
CA SER A 2 16.43 -9.40 13.05
C SER A 2 15.64 -10.18 14.08
N ALA A 3 14.34 -9.93 14.12
CA ALA A 3 13.38 -10.82 14.73
C ALA A 3 13.24 -12.17 13.98
N ILE A 4 12.67 -13.17 14.68
CA ILE A 4 12.26 -14.49 14.21
C ILE A 4 10.87 -14.81 14.77
N PHE A 5 10.01 -15.42 13.96
CA PHE A 5 8.56 -15.34 14.07
C PHE A 5 7.88 -16.72 13.98
N GLY A 6 8.47 -17.74 14.61
CA GLY A 6 7.92 -19.09 14.66
C GLY A 6 8.48 -20.03 13.58
N GLU A 7 9.62 -19.70 12.96
CA GLU A 7 10.33 -20.62 12.08
C GLU A 7 10.90 -21.82 12.87
N THR A 8 10.85 -23.01 12.25
CA THR A 8 11.38 -24.24 12.85
C THR A 8 12.85 -24.47 12.49
N LEU A 9 13.71 -24.62 13.49
CA LEU A 9 15.15 -24.80 13.38
C LEU A 9 15.63 -26.08 14.09
N ILE A 10 16.66 -26.73 13.56
CA ILE A 10 17.20 -28.01 14.07
C ILE A 10 18.36 -27.76 15.04
N LEU A 11 18.09 -27.34 16.27
CA LEU A 11 19.15 -26.91 17.21
C LEU A 11 20.03 -28.08 17.68
N THR A 12 21.35 -27.85 17.68
CA THR A 12 22.37 -28.82 18.12
C THR A 12 22.42 -28.91 19.64
N GLN A 13 22.82 -30.07 20.18
CA GLN A 13 22.98 -30.31 21.61
C GLN A 13 24.34 -30.97 21.89
N ASP A 14 24.96 -30.69 23.05
CA ASP A 14 26.26 -31.27 23.40
C ASP A 14 26.14 -32.78 23.73
N ASN A 15 25.04 -33.17 24.39
CA ASN A 15 24.81 -34.53 24.88
C ASN A 15 23.58 -35.22 24.26
N GLY A 16 23.19 -34.85 23.03
CA GLY A 16 22.03 -35.45 22.36
C GLY A 16 22.02 -35.26 20.84
N PRO A 17 21.08 -35.90 20.11
CA PRO A 17 20.86 -35.62 18.69
C PRO A 17 20.28 -34.22 18.50
N ASP A 18 20.44 -33.61 17.33
CA ASP A 18 19.81 -32.33 17.02
C ASP A 18 18.27 -32.40 17.14
N VAL A 19 17.65 -31.29 17.56
CA VAL A 19 16.22 -31.21 17.89
C VAL A 19 15.48 -30.12 17.10
N PRO A 20 14.30 -30.39 16.52
CA PRO A 20 13.47 -29.34 15.94
C PRO A 20 12.86 -28.47 17.04
N LEU A 21 13.07 -27.16 16.93
CA LEU A 21 12.47 -26.14 17.79
C LEU A 21 11.92 -25.00 16.94
N VAL A 22 10.68 -24.61 17.22
CA VAL A 22 10.01 -23.40 16.76
C VAL A 22 10.58 -22.22 17.55
N VAL A 23 11.14 -21.22 16.88
CA VAL A 23 11.86 -20.12 17.54
C VAL A 23 11.12 -18.80 17.36
N PHE A 24 10.96 -18.07 18.46
CA PHE A 24 10.33 -16.76 18.51
C PHE A 24 11.25 -15.77 19.22
N GLY A 25 11.43 -14.57 18.69
CA GLY A 25 12.23 -13.56 19.37
C GLY A 25 12.84 -12.49 18.47
N ASP A 26 13.83 -11.82 19.01
CA ASP A 26 14.68 -10.78 18.44
C ASP A 26 16.05 -10.81 19.17
N GLU A 27 17.01 -9.98 18.76
CA GLU A 27 18.35 -9.94 19.37
C GLU A 27 18.37 -9.52 20.85
N PHE A 28 17.25 -9.05 21.40
CA PHE A 28 17.08 -8.71 22.81
C PHE A 28 16.45 -9.85 23.63
N TYR A 29 15.49 -10.57 23.05
CA TYR A 29 14.75 -11.61 23.74
C TYR A 29 14.32 -12.78 22.84
N ALA A 30 14.53 -14.00 23.32
CA ALA A 30 14.24 -15.23 22.58
C ALA A 30 13.55 -16.31 23.40
N ARG A 31 12.77 -17.14 22.71
CA ARG A 31 12.06 -18.29 23.27
C ARG A 31 11.96 -19.41 22.24
N TYR A 32 12.13 -20.64 22.71
CA TYR A 32 12.08 -21.86 21.91
C TYR A 32 10.88 -22.69 22.34
N GLU A 33 10.19 -23.32 21.39
CA GLU A 33 9.13 -24.29 21.63
C GLU A 33 9.37 -25.53 20.78
N THR A 34 8.97 -26.70 21.28
CA THR A 34 8.81 -27.91 20.46
C THR A 34 7.74 -27.70 19.38
N PRO A 35 7.72 -28.48 18.27
CA PRO A 35 6.66 -28.41 17.26
C PRO A 35 5.25 -28.62 17.84
N GLU A 36 5.13 -29.31 18.97
CA GLU A 36 3.88 -29.51 19.72
C GLU A 36 3.51 -28.33 20.63
N GLY A 37 4.33 -27.28 20.71
CA GLY A 37 4.08 -26.05 21.47
C GLY A 37 4.54 -26.05 22.92
N TYR A 38 5.32 -27.04 23.39
CA TYR A 38 5.92 -26.98 24.73
C TYR A 38 7.21 -26.16 24.71
N THR A 39 7.29 -25.14 25.56
CA THR A 39 8.48 -24.28 25.71
C THR A 39 9.70 -25.09 26.17
N ALA A 40 10.86 -24.76 25.60
CA ALA A 40 12.14 -25.40 25.86
C ALA A 40 13.22 -24.38 26.27
N VAL A 41 14.16 -24.82 27.11
CA VAL A 41 15.39 -24.09 27.45
C VAL A 41 16.60 -25.01 27.34
N TYR A 42 17.75 -24.46 26.99
CA TYR A 42 19.01 -25.21 27.03
C TYR A 42 19.48 -25.34 28.48
N ASP A 43 19.67 -26.57 28.93
CA ASP A 43 20.24 -26.90 30.22
C ASP A 43 21.74 -27.15 30.03
N THR A 44 22.57 -26.22 30.49
CA THR A 44 24.03 -26.25 30.32
C THR A 44 24.70 -27.35 31.15
N ASP A 45 24.09 -27.76 32.26
CA ASP A 45 24.64 -28.83 33.11
C ASP A 45 24.37 -30.21 32.49
N LEU A 46 23.25 -30.34 31.78
CA LEU A 46 22.89 -31.56 31.03
C LEU A 46 23.43 -31.56 29.59
N GLY A 47 23.76 -30.41 28.99
CA GLY A 47 24.11 -30.28 27.57
C GLY A 47 22.93 -30.62 26.64
N LEU A 48 21.70 -30.29 27.06
CA LEU A 48 20.45 -30.71 26.42
C LEU A 48 19.36 -29.64 26.53
N PHE A 49 18.54 -29.49 25.50
CA PHE A 49 17.25 -28.82 25.59
C PHE A 49 16.29 -29.64 26.46
N CYS A 50 15.84 -29.01 27.54
CA CYS A 50 14.85 -29.56 28.45
C CYS A 50 13.55 -28.75 28.38
N TYR A 51 12.43 -29.38 28.75
CA TYR A 51 11.17 -28.66 28.88
C TYR A 51 11.32 -27.54 29.92
N ALA A 52 10.82 -26.34 29.58
CA ALA A 52 10.90 -25.18 30.46
C ALA A 52 9.73 -25.16 31.46
N VAL A 53 10.01 -24.82 32.72
CA VAL A 53 9.02 -24.37 33.70
C VAL A 53 9.20 -22.87 33.94
N VAL A 54 8.17 -22.20 34.47
CA VAL A 54 8.27 -20.79 34.88
C VAL A 54 8.33 -20.73 36.41
N LEU A 55 9.42 -20.18 36.94
CA LEU A 55 9.66 -19.94 38.37
C LEU A 55 9.99 -18.45 38.56
N ASP A 56 9.29 -17.77 39.44
CA ASP A 56 9.43 -16.31 39.69
C ASP A 56 9.48 -15.46 38.41
N GLY A 57 8.64 -15.82 37.43
CA GLY A 57 8.55 -15.17 36.12
C GLY A 57 9.65 -15.54 35.11
N ARG A 58 10.68 -16.29 35.52
CA ARG A 58 11.80 -16.73 34.65
C ARG A 58 11.62 -18.15 34.15
N PHE A 59 12.20 -18.48 33.00
CA PHE A 59 12.31 -19.88 32.60
C PHE A 59 13.41 -20.57 33.41
N ALA A 60 13.10 -21.78 33.86
CA ALA A 60 14.05 -22.72 34.43
C ALA A 60 13.92 -24.08 33.73
N SER A 61 15.02 -24.84 33.68
CA SER A 61 14.98 -26.22 33.22
C SER A 61 14.14 -27.08 34.15
N SER A 62 13.29 -27.95 33.59
CA SER A 62 12.63 -29.02 34.34
C SER A 62 13.54 -30.24 34.57
N GLY A 63 14.74 -30.27 33.99
CA GLY A 63 15.62 -31.44 33.93
C GLY A 63 15.10 -32.59 33.06
N ALA A 64 13.95 -32.43 32.39
CA ALA A 64 13.37 -33.41 31.48
C ALA A 64 13.70 -33.05 30.01
N PRO A 65 14.55 -33.82 29.30
CA PRO A 65 14.90 -33.55 27.91
C PRO A 65 13.68 -33.59 26.97
N ILE A 66 13.63 -32.68 25.99
CA ILE A 66 12.49 -32.58 25.05
C ILE A 66 12.33 -33.78 24.11
N GLY A 67 13.34 -34.66 24.02
CA GLY A 67 13.26 -35.95 23.32
C GLY A 67 12.56 -37.07 24.13
N LYS A 68 11.96 -36.76 25.28
CA LYS A 68 11.17 -37.68 26.12
C LYS A 68 9.75 -37.14 26.30
N GLN A 69 8.87 -37.87 26.98
CA GLN A 69 7.53 -37.34 27.28
C GLN A 69 7.60 -36.07 28.15
N PRO A 70 6.74 -35.06 27.89
CA PRO A 70 6.68 -33.86 28.71
C PRO A 70 6.23 -34.18 30.15
N PRO A 71 6.75 -33.46 31.16
CA PRO A 71 6.30 -33.56 32.54
C PRO A 71 4.76 -33.45 32.66
N PRO A 72 4.10 -34.32 33.45
CA PRO A 72 2.65 -34.27 33.62
C PRO A 72 2.15 -32.89 34.07
N GLY A 73 1.12 -32.37 33.39
CA GLY A 73 0.53 -31.07 33.69
C GLY A 73 1.27 -29.85 33.12
N LEU A 74 2.37 -30.04 32.38
CA LEU A 74 3.06 -28.93 31.72
C LEU A 74 2.14 -28.26 30.68
N ARG A 75 2.01 -26.93 30.77
CA ARG A 75 1.23 -26.13 29.80
C ARG A 75 2.09 -25.78 28.57
N ARG A 76 1.43 -25.62 27.43
CA ARG A 76 2.04 -25.15 26.18
C ARG A 76 2.18 -23.63 26.18
N HIS A 77 3.05 -23.13 25.30
CA HIS A 77 3.28 -21.71 25.03
C HIS A 77 3.59 -20.85 26.26
N LEU A 78 4.31 -21.40 27.25
CA LEU A 78 4.76 -20.66 28.43
C LEU A 78 5.64 -19.48 27.99
N LYS A 79 5.46 -18.33 28.65
CA LYS A 79 6.22 -17.09 28.48
C LYS A 79 6.83 -16.70 29.82
N GLU A 80 7.99 -16.04 29.79
CA GLU A 80 8.49 -15.31 30.95
C GLU A 80 7.63 -14.06 31.20
N SER A 81 7.65 -13.56 32.44
CA SER A 81 6.89 -12.37 32.82
C SER A 81 7.38 -11.12 32.06
N GLY A 82 6.57 -10.06 32.01
CA GLY A 82 6.96 -8.82 31.33
C GLY A 82 8.25 -8.24 31.90
N GLU A 83 8.36 -8.22 33.24
CA GLU A 83 9.52 -7.70 33.97
C GLU A 83 10.82 -8.41 33.59
N VAL A 84 10.79 -9.75 33.49
CA VAL A 84 11.96 -10.56 33.12
C VAL A 84 12.36 -10.34 31.67
N ARG A 85 11.39 -10.24 30.74
CA ARG A 85 11.65 -9.94 29.33
C ARG A 85 12.30 -8.57 29.17
N ASN A 86 11.79 -7.56 29.88
CA ASN A 86 12.35 -6.20 29.90
C ASN A 86 13.74 -6.13 30.53
N GLU A 87 14.01 -6.89 31.59
CA GLU A 87 15.33 -6.91 32.21
C GLU A 87 16.38 -7.45 31.21
N LYS A 88 16.08 -8.56 30.55
CA LYS A 88 16.93 -9.13 29.48
C LYS A 88 17.10 -8.15 28.32
N PHE A 89 16.01 -7.50 27.88
CA PHE A 89 16.05 -6.47 26.84
C PHE A 89 16.97 -5.32 27.22
N ASN A 90 16.76 -4.68 28.38
CA ASN A 90 17.52 -3.51 28.82
C ASN A 90 19.02 -3.83 29.02
N LEU A 91 19.34 -5.03 29.51
CA LEU A 91 20.74 -5.51 29.62
C LEU A 91 21.41 -5.68 28.25
N ARG A 92 20.66 -6.05 27.19
CA ARG A 92 21.16 -6.11 25.82
C ARG A 92 21.22 -4.74 25.15
N TYR A 93 20.13 -3.97 25.21
CA TYR A 93 19.98 -2.64 24.59
C TYR A 93 21.06 -1.66 25.01
N ASN A 94 21.30 -1.53 26.32
CA ASN A 94 22.33 -0.63 26.86
C ASN A 94 23.77 -1.01 26.47
N ARG A 95 23.98 -2.20 25.88
CA ARG A 95 25.28 -2.67 25.39
C ARG A 95 25.45 -2.51 23.88
N ILE A 96 24.38 -2.51 23.08
CA ILE A 96 24.46 -2.51 21.60
C ILE A 96 24.23 -1.12 20.97
N MET A 97 23.56 -0.21 21.67
CA MET A 97 23.34 1.16 21.18
C MET A 97 24.60 2.03 21.33
N PRO A 98 24.85 2.97 20.39
CA PRO A 98 25.86 4.00 20.60
C PRO A 98 25.50 4.84 21.83
N PRO A 99 26.50 5.34 22.60
CA PRO A 99 26.25 6.37 23.60
C PRO A 99 25.54 7.57 22.96
N GLU A 100 24.55 8.15 23.63
CA GLU A 100 23.89 9.35 23.13
C GLU A 100 24.91 10.48 22.96
N ASP A 101 24.97 11.05 21.76
CA ASP A 101 25.76 12.25 21.49
C ASP A 101 25.05 13.45 22.14
N VAL A 102 25.35 13.71 23.42
CA VAL A 102 24.82 14.84 24.22
C VAL A 102 25.15 16.22 23.58
N ALA A 103 25.98 16.23 22.52
CA ALA A 103 26.41 17.40 21.76
C ALA A 103 25.37 17.97 20.76
N ALA A 104 24.09 17.59 20.81
CA ALA A 104 23.01 18.20 20.02
C ALA A 104 22.26 19.33 20.77
N GLY A 105 23.01 20.23 21.42
CA GLY A 105 22.43 21.34 22.18
C GLY A 105 21.60 22.32 21.33
N HIS A 106 20.31 22.42 21.65
CA HIS A 106 19.36 23.47 21.26
C HIS A 106 19.37 23.98 19.81
N ARG A 107 18.57 23.33 18.95
CA ARG A 107 17.85 24.01 17.86
C ARG A 107 16.40 23.52 17.77
N LEU A 108 15.47 24.35 18.26
CA LEU A 108 14.02 24.12 18.06
C LEU A 108 13.62 24.48 16.62
N ARG A 109 12.90 23.57 15.95
CA ARG A 109 11.79 23.79 14.98
C ARG A 109 11.38 22.46 14.29
N THR A 110 10.90 21.50 15.10
CA THR A 110 10.21 20.23 14.70
C THR A 110 10.95 19.35 13.65
N PHE A 111 10.47 18.17 13.22
CA PHE A 111 9.59 17.19 13.87
C PHE A 111 10.44 15.95 14.21
N GLY A 112 10.69 15.70 15.50
CA GLY A 112 11.58 14.62 15.96
C GLY A 112 13.06 14.87 15.62
N MET A 113 13.99 14.22 16.33
CA MET A 113 15.44 14.46 16.14
C MET A 113 15.95 14.03 14.76
N ALA A 114 15.28 13.05 14.12
CA ALA A 114 15.66 12.50 12.83
C ALA A 114 14.45 12.16 11.93
N GLN A 115 13.30 12.80 12.14
CA GLN A 115 12.10 12.72 11.26
C GLN A 115 11.62 11.27 10.98
N GLY A 116 11.45 10.44 12.01
CA GLY A 116 11.05 9.03 11.86
C GLY A 116 12.18 8.06 11.47
N LEU A 117 13.44 8.51 11.39
CA LEU A 117 14.62 7.66 11.22
C LEU A 117 15.39 7.51 12.54
N LEU A 118 16.26 6.50 12.63
CA LEU A 118 17.24 6.39 13.70
C LEU A 118 18.30 7.52 13.57
N PRO A 119 18.83 8.03 14.70
CA PRO A 119 19.90 9.03 14.68
C PRO A 119 21.21 8.44 14.14
N GLY A 120 22.10 9.33 13.67
CA GLY A 120 23.45 8.99 13.23
C GLY A 120 23.69 9.15 11.72
N ARG A 121 24.86 8.70 11.27
CA ARG A 121 25.34 8.80 9.89
C ARG A 121 24.48 7.95 8.94
N ARG A 122 24.12 8.51 7.77
CA ARG A 122 23.44 7.82 6.66
C ARG A 122 24.30 7.85 5.40
N VAL A 123 24.26 6.77 4.63
CA VAL A 123 24.87 6.61 3.30
C VAL A 123 23.87 5.93 2.35
N SER A 124 22.64 6.46 2.31
CA SER A 124 21.51 5.92 1.55
C SER A 124 21.52 6.26 0.05
N GLN A 125 22.55 6.94 -0.47
CA GLN A 125 22.63 7.40 -1.86
C GLN A 125 24.08 7.42 -2.37
N GLY A 126 24.26 7.31 -3.68
CA GLY A 126 25.57 7.26 -4.35
C GLY A 126 26.13 5.84 -4.49
N ALA A 127 27.41 5.75 -4.83
CA ALA A 127 28.14 4.49 -4.83
C ALA A 127 28.72 4.23 -3.44
N VAL A 128 28.25 3.16 -2.79
CA VAL A 128 28.67 2.77 -1.43
C VAL A 128 29.28 1.39 -1.48
N ARG A 129 30.44 1.22 -0.85
CA ARG A 129 31.13 -0.06 -0.76
C ARG A 129 31.11 -0.56 0.69
N GLY A 130 30.47 -1.70 0.92
CA GLY A 130 30.53 -2.43 2.18
C GLY A 130 31.71 -3.41 2.21
N LEU A 131 32.29 -3.61 3.40
CA LEU A 131 33.27 -4.66 3.68
C LEU A 131 32.53 -5.87 4.24
N THR A 132 32.52 -7.00 3.52
CA THR A 132 31.97 -8.26 4.02
C THR A 132 33.08 -9.25 4.33
N ILE A 133 33.16 -9.68 5.59
CA ILE A 133 34.16 -10.63 6.08
C ILE A 133 33.47 -11.96 6.35
N LEU A 134 33.94 -13.02 5.69
CA LEU A 134 33.55 -14.40 5.98
C LEU A 134 34.35 -14.90 7.18
N VAL A 135 33.70 -15.59 8.12
CA VAL A 135 34.28 -15.91 9.43
C VAL A 135 34.16 -17.40 9.74
N ASP A 136 35.27 -18.00 10.14
CA ASP A 136 35.46 -19.44 10.33
C ASP A 136 35.98 -19.71 11.76
N PHE A 137 35.56 -20.81 12.41
CA PHE A 137 35.92 -21.15 13.79
C PHE A 137 36.74 -22.46 13.85
N PRO A 138 37.73 -22.68 14.75
CA PRO A 138 38.56 -23.88 14.79
C PRO A 138 37.81 -25.22 14.73
N ASP A 139 36.58 -25.28 15.24
CA ASP A 139 35.64 -26.41 15.20
C ASP A 139 34.71 -26.46 13.96
N LEU A 140 34.57 -25.38 13.20
CA LEU A 140 33.61 -25.25 12.10
C LEU A 140 34.14 -24.40 10.92
N GLN A 141 34.15 -24.98 9.72
CA GLN A 141 34.56 -24.30 8.48
C GLN A 141 33.39 -24.16 7.51
N SER A 142 33.33 -23.05 6.77
CA SER A 142 32.40 -22.92 5.65
C SER A 142 32.83 -23.78 4.46
N THR A 143 31.87 -24.42 3.80
CA THR A 143 32.07 -25.08 2.49
C THR A 143 31.55 -24.25 1.32
N ILE A 144 30.96 -23.08 1.60
CA ILE A 144 30.33 -22.20 0.62
C ILE A 144 31.44 -21.41 -0.10
N PRO A 145 31.54 -21.49 -1.44
CA PRO A 145 32.57 -20.76 -2.19
C PRO A 145 32.42 -19.25 -2.06
N VAL A 146 33.53 -18.53 -1.86
CA VAL A 146 33.57 -17.06 -1.78
C VAL A 146 32.86 -16.41 -2.98
N ALA A 147 33.08 -16.96 -4.18
CA ALA A 147 32.47 -16.47 -5.42
C ALA A 147 30.92 -16.59 -5.45
N GLU A 148 30.32 -17.55 -4.74
CA GLU A 148 28.85 -17.61 -4.60
C GLU A 148 28.33 -16.50 -3.70
N VAL A 149 29.09 -16.13 -2.65
CA VAL A 149 28.76 -14.98 -1.79
C VAL A 149 28.94 -13.67 -2.56
N GLU A 150 30.02 -13.52 -3.33
CA GLU A 150 30.22 -12.35 -4.19
C GLU A 150 29.08 -12.19 -5.21
N ALA A 151 28.61 -13.29 -5.80
CA ALA A 151 27.47 -13.30 -6.70
C ALA A 151 26.14 -12.94 -5.99
N LEU A 152 25.89 -13.50 -4.80
CA LEU A 152 24.73 -13.17 -3.96
C LEU A 152 24.68 -11.68 -3.60
N LEU A 153 25.83 -11.06 -3.31
CA LEU A 153 25.88 -9.69 -2.85
C LEU A 153 25.94 -8.66 -3.99
N ASN A 154 26.57 -8.99 -5.13
CA ASN A 154 26.89 -8.02 -6.19
C ASN A 154 26.39 -8.37 -7.59
N GLY A 155 25.97 -9.62 -7.83
CA GLY A 155 25.71 -10.14 -9.17
C GLY A 155 24.56 -9.41 -9.89
N ASP A 156 24.77 -9.09 -11.16
CA ASP A 156 23.71 -8.58 -12.04
C ASP A 156 22.81 -9.75 -12.48
N ASN A 157 21.49 -9.60 -12.39
CA ASN A 157 20.49 -10.63 -12.67
C ASN A 157 20.68 -11.92 -11.84
N TYR A 158 21.10 -11.81 -10.58
CA TYR A 158 21.39 -12.99 -9.75
C TYR A 158 20.10 -13.73 -9.38
N ARG A 159 20.05 -15.05 -9.62
CA ARG A 159 18.91 -15.93 -9.25
C ARG A 159 19.35 -17.19 -8.49
N GLY A 160 20.58 -17.18 -7.96
CA GLY A 160 21.18 -18.34 -7.30
C GLY A 160 20.40 -18.75 -6.05
N ASN A 161 20.32 -20.06 -5.81
CA ASN A 161 19.71 -20.66 -4.61
C ASN A 161 18.22 -20.26 -4.39
N GLY A 162 17.53 -19.83 -5.46
CA GLY A 162 16.12 -19.40 -5.43
C GLY A 162 15.90 -17.94 -5.02
N ASN A 163 16.97 -17.15 -4.88
CA ASN A 163 16.86 -15.72 -4.57
C ASN A 163 16.26 -14.95 -5.76
N PHE A 164 15.46 -13.91 -5.46
CA PHE A 164 14.85 -13.07 -6.49
C PHE A 164 15.86 -12.15 -7.19
N CYS A 165 16.89 -11.69 -6.48
CA CYS A 165 17.94 -10.80 -6.97
C CYS A 165 19.17 -10.85 -6.05
N SER A 166 20.26 -10.14 -6.39
CA SER A 166 21.36 -9.89 -5.46
C SER A 166 21.04 -8.77 -4.48
N VAL A 167 21.82 -8.64 -3.39
CA VAL A 167 21.70 -7.51 -2.43
C VAL A 167 21.84 -6.16 -3.15
N ARG A 168 22.81 -6.03 -4.05
CA ARG A 168 23.01 -4.84 -4.88
C ARG A 168 21.79 -4.51 -5.73
N GLU A 169 21.23 -5.51 -6.42
CA GLU A 169 20.01 -5.34 -7.22
C GLU A 169 18.81 -4.93 -6.35
N TYR A 170 18.64 -5.54 -5.17
CA TYR A 170 17.58 -5.18 -4.22
C TYR A 170 17.64 -3.69 -3.84
N PHE A 171 18.82 -3.20 -3.41
CA PHE A 171 18.98 -1.80 -3.05
C PHE A 171 18.87 -0.85 -4.25
N ALA A 172 19.32 -1.25 -5.44
CA ALA A 172 19.12 -0.48 -6.67
C ALA A 172 17.64 -0.34 -7.04
N LEU A 173 16.85 -1.42 -6.93
CA LEU A 173 15.39 -1.40 -7.15
C LEU A 173 14.69 -0.50 -6.13
N MET A 174 14.94 -0.71 -4.83
CA MET A 174 14.28 0.04 -3.76
C MET A 174 14.63 1.53 -3.76
N SER A 175 15.85 1.88 -4.17
CA SER A 175 16.31 3.27 -4.26
C SER A 175 15.97 3.97 -5.58
N SER A 176 15.37 3.27 -6.54
CA SER A 176 15.19 3.74 -7.92
C SER A 176 16.52 4.22 -8.53
N GLY A 177 17.56 3.39 -8.41
CA GLY A 177 18.92 3.63 -8.89
C GLY A 177 19.74 4.65 -8.09
N LYS A 178 19.21 5.26 -7.03
CA LYS A 178 19.92 6.30 -6.25
C LYS A 178 21.03 5.74 -5.36
N LEU A 179 21.02 4.44 -5.05
CA LEU A 179 22.04 3.74 -4.28
C LEU A 179 22.60 2.55 -5.07
N ASP A 180 23.90 2.58 -5.39
CA ASP A 180 24.67 1.43 -5.87
C ASP A 180 25.48 0.87 -4.71
N PHE A 181 24.87 -0.04 -3.94
CA PHE A 181 25.51 -0.69 -2.81
C PHE A 181 26.21 -1.98 -3.25
N ARG A 182 27.54 -1.97 -3.22
CA ARG A 182 28.42 -3.10 -3.55
C ARG A 182 29.14 -3.59 -2.31
N ASN A 183 29.50 -4.86 -2.26
CA ASN A 183 30.27 -5.47 -1.17
C ASN A 183 31.56 -6.10 -1.69
N ARG A 184 32.70 -5.79 -1.06
CA ARG A 184 33.93 -6.57 -1.25
C ARG A 184 33.92 -7.69 -0.22
N VAL A 185 33.98 -8.94 -0.69
CA VAL A 185 34.04 -10.12 0.18
C VAL A 185 35.51 -10.44 0.49
N ILE A 186 35.79 -10.73 1.75
CA ILE A 186 37.12 -11.05 2.29
C ILE A 186 37.01 -12.32 3.13
N GLY A 187 38.05 -13.13 3.15
CA GLY A 187 38.11 -14.34 3.97
C GLY A 187 37.80 -15.64 3.21
N PRO A 188 37.50 -16.74 3.93
CA PRO A 188 37.28 -16.79 5.37
C PRO A 188 38.52 -16.42 6.21
N VAL A 189 38.32 -15.62 7.26
CA VAL A 189 39.30 -15.43 8.35
C VAL A 189 39.06 -16.48 9.42
N ARG A 190 40.13 -17.05 9.98
CA ARG A 190 40.06 -18.13 10.98
C ARG A 190 40.20 -17.56 12.39
N LEU A 191 39.12 -17.55 13.15
CA LEU A 191 39.14 -17.11 14.55
C LEU A 191 39.93 -18.06 15.45
N SER A 192 40.36 -17.55 16.60
CA SER A 192 41.22 -18.27 17.56
C SER A 192 40.49 -19.23 18.50
N GLN A 193 39.18 -19.09 18.70
CA GLN A 193 38.37 -19.93 19.60
C GLN A 193 37.23 -20.65 18.88
N ASN A 194 36.76 -21.77 19.45
CA ASN A 194 35.59 -22.49 18.93
C ASN A 194 34.33 -21.61 18.91
N ARG A 195 33.37 -21.92 18.04
CA ARG A 195 32.14 -21.13 17.85
C ARG A 195 31.38 -20.85 19.15
N ASP A 196 31.37 -21.80 20.09
CA ASP A 196 30.66 -21.68 21.36
C ASP A 196 31.15 -20.50 22.22
N TYR A 197 32.47 -20.22 22.22
CA TYR A 197 33.05 -19.05 22.90
C TYR A 197 32.44 -17.73 22.41
N TYR A 198 32.20 -17.61 21.10
CA TYR A 198 31.65 -16.41 20.49
C TYR A 198 30.13 -16.26 20.69
N LYS A 199 29.43 -17.21 21.32
CA LYS A 199 28.06 -16.95 21.80
C LYS A 199 28.03 -15.87 22.88
N THR A 200 29.10 -15.73 23.67
CA THR A 200 29.19 -14.74 24.76
C THR A 200 30.26 -13.67 24.53
N THR A 201 31.09 -13.82 23.50
CA THR A 201 32.16 -12.87 23.13
C THR A 201 32.00 -12.38 21.69
N LEU A 202 32.07 -11.07 21.47
CA LEU A 202 31.85 -10.48 20.14
C LEU A 202 33.06 -10.68 19.20
N LEU A 203 32.85 -11.36 18.07
CA LEU A 203 33.91 -11.70 17.10
C LEU A 203 34.43 -10.53 16.24
N VAL A 204 33.71 -9.41 16.20
CA VAL A 204 33.91 -8.30 15.24
C VAL A 204 35.33 -7.75 15.20
N ARG A 205 35.92 -7.54 16.38
CA ARG A 205 37.28 -6.99 16.50
C ARG A 205 38.31 -7.92 15.85
N GLU A 206 38.28 -9.18 16.28
CA GLU A 206 39.25 -10.20 15.87
C GLU A 206 39.12 -10.49 14.37
N ALA A 207 37.89 -10.67 13.88
CA ALA A 207 37.62 -10.89 12.46
C ALA A 207 38.11 -9.72 11.57
N LEU A 208 37.97 -8.47 12.04
CA LEU A 208 38.47 -7.29 11.32
C LEU A 208 39.99 -7.15 11.38
N GLU A 209 40.60 -7.42 12.54
CA GLU A 209 42.06 -7.41 12.73
C GLU A 209 42.73 -8.48 11.84
N LEU A 210 42.13 -9.67 11.71
CA LEU A 210 42.55 -10.72 10.77
C LEU A 210 42.33 -10.31 9.31
N ALA A 211 41.18 -9.74 8.95
CA ALA A 211 40.93 -9.28 7.58
C ALA A 211 41.96 -8.22 7.11
N ILE A 212 42.31 -7.27 7.99
CA ILE A 212 43.33 -6.26 7.69
C ILE A 212 44.73 -6.89 7.56
N SER A 213 45.11 -7.79 8.46
CA SER A 213 46.47 -8.33 8.54
C SER A 213 46.75 -9.48 7.56
N GLU A 214 45.81 -10.37 7.32
CA GLU A 214 45.96 -11.53 6.42
C GLU A 214 45.65 -11.19 4.96
N TYR A 215 44.64 -10.34 4.72
CA TYR A 215 44.15 -10.02 3.36
C TYR A 215 44.51 -8.59 2.89
N GLY A 216 45.24 -7.83 3.70
CA GLY A 216 45.72 -6.49 3.32
C GLY A 216 44.60 -5.48 3.06
N VAL A 217 43.50 -5.57 3.81
CA VAL A 217 42.33 -4.72 3.62
C VAL A 217 42.61 -3.26 4.01
N ASP A 218 42.59 -2.36 3.03
CA ASP A 218 42.58 -0.92 3.25
C ASP A 218 41.14 -0.44 3.57
N LEU A 219 40.93 0.01 4.81
CA LEU A 219 39.62 0.49 5.26
C LEU A 219 39.15 1.77 4.55
N SER A 220 40.06 2.53 3.92
CA SER A 220 39.69 3.76 3.20
C SER A 220 38.93 3.48 1.89
N GLU A 221 38.95 2.26 1.37
CA GLU A 221 38.12 1.83 0.24
C GLU A 221 36.61 1.84 0.55
N PHE A 222 36.24 1.86 1.83
CA PHE A 222 34.87 1.70 2.33
C PHE A 222 34.31 2.99 2.93
N ASP A 223 34.86 4.15 2.54
CA ASP A 223 34.42 5.47 3.00
C ASP A 223 34.06 6.36 1.80
N SER A 224 32.81 6.23 1.33
CA SER A 224 32.27 7.01 0.20
C SER A 224 32.28 8.53 0.44
N ARG A 225 32.40 8.98 1.70
CA ARG A 225 32.35 10.40 2.07
C ARG A 225 33.72 11.00 2.40
N ARG A 226 34.76 10.18 2.58
CA ARG A 226 36.12 10.57 3.00
C ARG A 226 36.14 11.26 4.37
N GLU A 227 35.32 10.76 5.29
CA GLU A 227 35.16 11.27 6.65
C GLU A 227 36.06 10.53 7.68
N GLY A 228 36.84 9.55 7.24
CA GLY A 228 37.61 8.63 8.10
C GLY A 228 36.74 7.52 8.70
N ILE A 229 35.60 7.18 8.07
CA ILE A 229 34.57 6.29 8.65
C ILE A 229 34.17 5.21 7.64
N VAL A 230 34.26 3.94 8.05
CA VAL A 230 33.74 2.81 7.26
C VAL A 230 32.20 2.87 7.17
N ASP A 231 31.69 2.83 5.94
CA ASP A 231 30.27 3.00 5.60
C ASP A 231 29.39 1.85 6.09
N ALA A 232 29.76 0.62 5.72
CA ALA A 232 29.06 -0.60 6.09
C ALA A 232 30.07 -1.73 6.32
N LEU A 233 29.92 -2.43 7.44
CA LEU A 233 30.77 -3.53 7.86
C LEU A 233 29.88 -4.75 8.15
N ASN A 234 30.17 -5.87 7.50
CA ASN A 234 29.30 -7.02 7.40
C ASN A 234 30.09 -8.28 7.78
N PHE A 235 29.57 -9.11 8.69
CA PHE A 235 30.20 -10.39 9.09
C PHE A 235 29.28 -11.57 8.81
N LEU A 236 29.80 -12.57 8.09
CA LEU A 236 29.08 -13.80 7.74
C LEU A 236 29.81 -15.01 8.32
N TYR A 237 29.31 -15.58 9.42
CA TYR A 237 29.97 -16.68 10.11
C TYR A 237 29.54 -18.08 9.61
N ALA A 238 30.48 -19.03 9.67
CA ALA A 238 30.29 -20.38 9.16
C ALA A 238 29.22 -21.21 9.91
N GLY A 239 28.49 -22.02 9.14
CA GLY A 239 27.41 -22.87 9.63
C GLY A 239 26.10 -22.10 9.82
N ARG A 240 25.03 -22.83 10.19
CA ARG A 240 23.67 -22.26 10.28
C ARG A 240 23.57 -21.17 11.34
N THR A 241 22.69 -20.20 11.07
CA THR A 241 22.17 -19.21 12.01
C THR A 241 21.91 -19.81 13.39
N LEU A 242 22.59 -19.22 14.36
CA LEU A 242 22.34 -19.37 15.77
C LEU A 242 21.53 -18.16 16.22
N TYR A 243 20.45 -18.43 16.92
CA TYR A 243 19.59 -17.43 17.53
C TYR A 243 19.97 -17.39 19.01
N GLU A 244 21.22 -17.04 19.31
CA GLU A 244 21.79 -17.13 20.66
C GLU A 244 22.92 -16.11 20.87
N GLY A 245 22.81 -15.29 21.93
CA GLY A 245 23.87 -14.40 22.40
C GLY A 245 24.42 -13.43 21.34
N GLU A 246 25.75 -13.31 21.25
CA GLU A 246 26.41 -12.47 20.23
C GLU A 246 26.34 -13.03 18.80
N LEU A 247 25.90 -14.28 18.62
CA LEU A 247 25.76 -14.91 17.30
C LEU A 247 24.34 -14.78 16.73
N TRP A 248 23.38 -14.25 17.51
CA TRP A 248 22.08 -13.82 17.00
C TRP A 248 22.26 -12.77 15.89
N PRO A 249 21.55 -12.85 14.74
CA PRO A 249 21.69 -11.86 13.67
C PRO A 249 21.28 -10.44 14.08
N HIS A 250 22.23 -9.50 14.10
CA HIS A 250 21.97 -8.15 14.62
C HIS A 250 22.81 -7.06 13.94
N ASN A 251 22.39 -5.81 14.14
CA ASN A 251 23.17 -4.59 13.89
C ASN A 251 23.54 -3.94 15.23
N SER A 252 24.75 -3.40 15.34
CA SER A 252 25.19 -2.67 16.53
C SER A 252 26.26 -1.64 16.17
N TYR A 253 26.49 -0.70 17.08
CA TYR A 253 27.59 0.23 17.02
C TYR A 253 28.87 -0.39 17.62
N LEU A 254 30.02 -0.12 17.00
CA LEU A 254 31.34 -0.38 17.59
C LEU A 254 32.38 0.55 16.94
N GLU A 255 32.97 1.46 17.71
CA GLU A 255 34.12 2.26 17.25
C GLU A 255 35.44 1.53 17.54
N LEU A 256 36.07 1.02 16.48
CA LEU A 256 37.45 0.55 16.42
C LEU A 256 38.25 1.55 15.59
N ARG A 257 39.55 1.72 15.88
CA ARG A 257 40.42 2.69 15.19
C ARG A 257 41.64 2.00 14.59
N PHE A 258 41.84 2.22 13.30
CA PHE A 258 42.93 1.65 12.50
C PHE A 258 43.58 2.77 11.69
N GLY A 259 44.68 3.32 12.21
CA GLY A 259 45.31 4.50 11.63
C GLY A 259 44.35 5.70 11.62
N GLY A 260 44.11 6.28 10.43
CA GLY A 260 43.16 7.38 10.23
C GLY A 260 41.69 6.95 10.11
N MET A 261 41.40 5.66 10.03
CA MET A 261 40.05 5.14 9.83
C MET A 261 39.42 4.67 11.15
N ARG A 262 38.09 4.81 11.27
CA ARG A 262 37.29 4.17 12.31
C ARG A 262 36.10 3.39 11.75
N THR A 263 35.69 2.35 12.47
CA THR A 263 34.41 1.67 12.25
C THR A 263 33.25 2.45 12.89
N ASN A 264 32.03 2.10 12.52
CA ASN A 264 30.81 2.75 13.02
C ASN A 264 29.73 1.69 13.33
N PHE A 265 28.86 1.37 12.37
CA PHE A 265 27.88 0.28 12.51
C PHE A 265 28.38 -0.98 11.83
N TYR A 266 28.25 -2.12 12.50
CA TYR A 266 28.45 -3.44 11.90
C TYR A 266 27.16 -4.25 11.92
N MET A 267 27.01 -5.20 11.02
CA MET A 267 26.06 -6.30 11.17
C MET A 267 26.78 -7.63 11.21
N LEU A 268 26.15 -8.59 11.88
CA LEU A 268 26.63 -9.96 12.03
C LEU A 268 25.47 -10.90 11.74
N THR A 269 25.69 -11.89 10.87
CA THR A 269 24.74 -12.98 10.62
C THR A 269 25.49 -14.24 10.15
N SER A 270 24.75 -15.32 9.93
CA SER A 270 25.28 -16.60 9.44
C SER A 270 25.40 -16.62 7.92
N LEU A 271 26.39 -17.38 7.44
CA LEU A 271 26.59 -17.71 6.03
C LEU A 271 25.76 -18.93 5.56
N GLY A 272 25.19 -19.70 6.48
CA GLY A 272 24.58 -21.01 6.20
C GLY A 272 25.58 -22.17 6.27
N ARG A 273 25.09 -23.39 5.98
CA ARG A 273 25.93 -24.62 5.97
C ARG A 273 26.39 -25.00 4.57
N GLN A 274 25.54 -24.72 3.57
CA GLN A 274 25.72 -25.03 2.16
C GLN A 274 25.09 -23.91 1.32
N SER A 275 25.48 -23.79 0.04
CA SER A 275 25.05 -22.65 -0.80
C SER A 275 23.52 -22.50 -0.91
N VAL A 276 22.76 -23.59 -0.82
CA VAL A 276 21.29 -23.58 -0.80
C VAL A 276 20.67 -22.85 0.40
N ASP A 277 21.41 -22.69 1.51
CA ASP A 277 21.01 -21.90 2.69
C ASP A 277 21.18 -20.38 2.43
N LEU A 278 21.90 -19.94 1.38
CA LEU A 278 22.15 -18.52 1.08
C LEU A 278 20.87 -17.76 0.73
N SER A 279 20.60 -16.68 1.47
CA SER A 279 19.46 -15.79 1.26
C SER A 279 19.83 -14.32 1.51
N ILE A 280 19.13 -13.39 0.86
CA ILE A 280 19.43 -11.94 0.96
C ILE A 280 18.68 -11.22 2.08
N GLY A 281 17.60 -11.79 2.61
CA GLY A 281 16.62 -11.09 3.46
C GLY A 281 17.20 -10.44 4.71
N THR A 282 17.82 -11.23 5.60
CA THR A 282 18.48 -10.71 6.81
C THR A 282 19.62 -9.74 6.46
N PHE A 283 20.41 -10.03 5.42
CA PHE A 283 21.51 -9.14 4.99
C PHE A 283 20.99 -7.76 4.59
N CYS A 284 19.92 -7.71 3.78
CA CYS A 284 19.28 -6.48 3.32
C CYS A 284 18.64 -5.72 4.49
N HIS A 285 17.96 -6.43 5.39
CA HIS A 285 17.35 -5.85 6.58
C HIS A 285 18.41 -5.15 7.46
N GLU A 286 19.49 -5.84 7.81
CA GLU A 286 20.55 -5.25 8.64
C GLU A 286 21.26 -4.06 7.97
N ASN A 287 21.49 -4.15 6.65
CA ASN A 287 22.06 -3.04 5.89
C ASN A 287 21.07 -1.87 5.72
N GLY A 288 19.76 -2.09 5.87
CA GLY A 288 18.76 -1.04 6.01
C GLY A 288 19.04 -0.12 7.20
N HIS A 289 19.43 -0.69 8.36
CA HIS A 289 19.87 0.10 9.51
C HIS A 289 21.21 0.78 9.26
N GLN A 290 22.20 0.10 8.67
CA GLN A 290 23.54 0.68 8.47
C GLN A 290 23.54 1.84 7.48
N LEU A 291 22.93 1.63 6.31
CA LEU A 291 22.98 2.55 5.19
C LEU A 291 21.97 3.70 5.36
N CYS A 292 20.75 3.35 5.78
CA CYS A 292 19.61 4.27 5.74
C CYS A 292 19.15 4.76 7.11
N ARG A 293 19.63 4.12 8.19
CA ARG A 293 19.15 4.36 9.56
C ARG A 293 17.63 4.17 9.67
N PHE A 294 17.06 3.23 8.93
CA PHE A 294 15.67 2.81 9.14
C PHE A 294 15.53 2.22 10.55
N PRO A 295 14.50 2.60 11.34
CA PRO A 295 14.04 1.80 12.47
C PRO A 295 13.37 0.51 11.99
N ASP A 296 12.98 -0.32 12.95
CA ASP A 296 12.07 -1.43 12.72
C ASP A 296 10.61 -0.96 12.69
N LEU A 297 9.81 -1.69 11.91
CA LEU A 297 8.35 -1.54 11.77
C LEU A 297 7.61 -2.75 12.36
N TYR A 298 8.27 -3.54 13.20
CA TYR A 298 7.64 -4.46 14.15
C TYR A 298 7.81 -3.90 15.57
N ASP A 299 7.31 -4.66 16.54
CA ASP A 299 7.22 -4.25 17.93
C ASP A 299 7.97 -5.24 18.86
N TYR A 300 8.89 -4.68 19.62
CA TYR A 300 9.66 -5.33 20.67
C TYR A 300 8.84 -5.53 21.95
N GLY A 301 7.75 -4.76 22.11
CA GLY A 301 6.80 -4.84 23.22
C GLY A 301 7.38 -4.30 24.52
N THR A 302 8.04 -3.14 24.46
CA THR A 302 8.78 -2.59 25.62
C THR A 302 8.55 -1.10 25.88
N ARG A 303 8.38 -0.28 24.83
CA ARG A 303 8.51 1.18 24.94
C ARG A 303 7.25 1.92 25.40
N ASP A 304 6.09 1.29 25.32
CA ASP A 304 4.82 1.89 25.75
C ASP A 304 4.45 1.51 27.20
N GLY A 305 5.01 0.42 27.72
CA GLY A 305 4.79 -0.10 29.07
C GLY A 305 3.65 -1.10 29.21
N ASP A 306 3.09 -1.66 28.12
CA ASP A 306 2.07 -2.72 28.20
C ASP A 306 2.65 -4.15 28.22
N PHE A 307 3.84 -4.33 27.64
CA PHE A 307 4.59 -5.59 27.52
C PHE A 307 3.97 -6.65 26.60
N GLU A 308 3.02 -6.22 25.77
CA GLU A 308 2.47 -6.96 24.65
C GLU A 308 3.26 -6.59 23.38
N LYS A 309 3.42 -7.56 22.48
CA LYS A 309 4.00 -7.30 21.15
C LYS A 309 2.87 -7.26 20.15
N SER A 310 2.96 -6.38 19.17
CA SER A 310 2.23 -6.40 17.90
C SER A 310 3.13 -6.91 16.76
N GLN A 311 2.57 -7.09 15.56
CA GLN A 311 3.36 -7.35 14.34
C GLN A 311 3.77 -6.06 13.61
N GLY A 312 3.31 -4.90 14.09
CA GLY A 312 3.50 -3.61 13.42
C GLY A 312 2.96 -3.65 11.99
N ILE A 313 3.86 -3.70 11.01
CA ILE A 313 3.50 -3.80 9.58
C ILE A 313 3.62 -5.20 8.97
N GLY A 314 3.88 -6.23 9.79
CA GLY A 314 3.90 -7.64 9.37
C GLY A 314 4.83 -7.91 8.18
N ARG A 315 4.40 -8.80 7.27
CA ARG A 315 5.18 -9.22 6.10
C ARG A 315 5.29 -8.18 4.99
N TYR A 316 4.70 -6.99 5.15
CA TYR A 316 4.63 -5.98 4.09
C TYR A 316 5.88 -5.08 3.96
N CYS A 317 6.88 -5.22 4.83
CA CYS A 317 8.14 -4.47 4.74
C CYS A 317 9.38 -5.31 5.07
N LEU A 318 10.50 -5.04 4.39
CA LEU A 318 11.84 -5.50 4.78
C LEU A 318 12.16 -5.23 6.26
N MET A 319 11.77 -4.06 6.78
CA MET A 319 12.05 -3.65 8.16
C MET A 319 11.03 -4.23 9.17
N SER A 320 10.36 -5.32 8.79
CA SER A 320 9.52 -6.15 9.64
C SER A 320 9.69 -7.62 9.19
N SER A 321 8.75 -8.51 9.53
CA SER A 321 8.80 -9.94 9.17
C SER A 321 8.82 -10.22 7.65
N GLY A 322 8.68 -9.20 6.82
CA GLY A 322 8.82 -9.28 5.37
C GLY A 322 10.24 -9.65 4.90
N ASN A 323 11.27 -9.50 5.74
CA ASN A 323 12.62 -9.99 5.45
C ASN A 323 12.71 -11.54 5.34
N HIS A 324 11.77 -12.29 5.92
CA HIS A 324 11.76 -13.76 5.91
C HIS A 324 10.95 -14.38 4.76
N LEU A 325 10.33 -13.58 3.89
CA LEU A 325 9.56 -14.08 2.76
C LEU A 325 10.38 -14.99 1.85
N ASN A 326 9.76 -16.12 1.45
CA ASN A 326 10.41 -17.20 0.71
C ASN A 326 11.66 -17.79 1.42
N GLY A 327 11.68 -17.75 2.76
CA GLY A 327 12.85 -18.12 3.56
C GLY A 327 14.01 -17.16 3.36
N GLY A 328 13.71 -15.85 3.30
CA GLY A 328 14.67 -14.77 3.06
C GLY A 328 15.12 -14.58 1.61
N ARG A 329 14.63 -15.40 0.67
CA ARG A 329 15.04 -15.37 -0.75
C ARG A 329 14.35 -14.29 -1.56
N THR A 330 13.21 -13.80 -1.09
CA THR A 330 12.41 -12.78 -1.77
C THR A 330 11.86 -11.82 -0.71
N PRO A 331 12.74 -11.04 -0.05
CA PRO A 331 12.31 -10.13 1.00
C PRO A 331 11.36 -9.06 0.44
N ALA A 332 10.35 -8.71 1.24
CA ALA A 332 9.39 -7.67 0.87
C ALA A 332 10.09 -6.33 0.59
N PRO A 333 9.60 -5.52 -0.36
CA PRO A 333 10.03 -4.14 -0.56
C PRO A 333 10.13 -3.32 0.73
N VAL A 334 11.00 -2.31 0.71
CA VAL A 334 10.94 -1.21 1.68
C VAL A 334 9.66 -0.40 1.41
N THR A 335 8.88 -0.10 2.44
CA THR A 335 7.60 0.63 2.28
C THR A 335 7.79 2.04 1.73
N ALA A 336 6.75 2.56 1.05
CA ALA A 336 6.66 3.96 0.62
C ALA A 336 7.10 4.97 1.71
N TYR A 337 6.79 4.70 2.99
CA TYR A 337 7.18 5.55 4.13
C TYR A 337 8.69 5.74 4.24
N TYR A 338 9.45 4.65 4.33
CA TYR A 338 10.90 4.73 4.43
C TYR A 338 11.56 5.20 3.14
N ARG A 339 10.99 4.85 1.98
CA ARG A 339 11.46 5.35 0.69
C ARG A 339 11.24 6.87 0.54
N TYR A 340 10.14 7.41 1.06
CA TYR A 340 9.91 8.84 1.21
C TYR A 340 10.96 9.50 2.11
N LEU A 341 11.19 8.97 3.33
CA LEU A 341 12.10 9.58 4.31
C LEU A 341 13.58 9.66 3.88
N VAL A 342 14.07 8.75 3.03
CA VAL A 342 15.45 8.81 2.50
C VAL A 342 15.57 9.31 1.04
N GLY A 343 14.46 9.79 0.45
CA GLY A 343 14.45 10.35 -0.90
C GLY A 343 14.60 9.31 -2.02
N TRP A 344 14.15 8.08 -1.80
CA TRP A 344 14.15 6.96 -2.76
C TRP A 344 12.90 6.99 -3.66
N TYR A 345 12.66 8.14 -4.28
CA TYR A 345 11.58 8.33 -5.26
C TYR A 345 12.02 9.33 -6.34
N ASP A 346 11.40 9.24 -7.51
CA ASP A 346 11.57 10.16 -8.65
C ASP A 346 10.33 11.03 -8.84
N ARG A 347 9.15 10.51 -8.47
CA ARG A 347 7.86 11.20 -8.58
C ARG A 347 7.07 11.07 -7.28
N LEU A 348 6.72 12.20 -6.69
CA LEU A 348 5.76 12.29 -5.59
C LEU A 348 4.43 12.82 -6.14
N VAL A 349 3.40 11.99 -6.15
CA VAL A 349 2.04 12.32 -6.58
C VAL A 349 1.27 12.83 -5.37
N ASN A 350 0.82 14.09 -5.45
CA ASN A 350 0.00 14.71 -4.42
C ASN A 350 -1.48 14.30 -4.61
N LEU A 351 -2.06 13.68 -3.59
CA LEU A 351 -3.45 13.19 -3.57
C LEU A 351 -4.45 14.21 -2.99
N ASN A 352 -4.00 15.29 -2.34
CA ASN A 352 -4.87 16.28 -1.67
C ASN A 352 -5.77 17.07 -2.63
N GLY A 353 -5.44 17.11 -3.93
CA GLY A 353 -6.32 17.68 -4.96
C GLY A 353 -7.52 16.79 -5.32
N GLY A 354 -7.53 15.53 -4.87
CA GLY A 354 -8.48 14.51 -5.31
C GLY A 354 -8.33 14.13 -6.78
N GLY A 355 -9.27 13.32 -7.28
CA GLY A 355 -9.32 12.84 -8.66
C GLY A 355 -8.92 11.36 -8.81
N ASP A 356 -8.67 10.95 -10.04
CA ASP A 356 -8.39 9.55 -10.41
C ASP A 356 -6.90 9.30 -10.63
N PHE A 357 -6.41 8.17 -10.12
CA PHE A 357 -5.00 7.82 -10.06
C PHE A 357 -4.77 6.37 -10.52
N GLU A 358 -3.54 6.11 -10.98
CA GLU A 358 -3.11 4.80 -11.45
C GLU A 358 -1.76 4.42 -10.80
N ALA A 359 -1.76 3.43 -9.91
CA ALA A 359 -0.56 2.89 -9.27
C ALA A 359 -0.10 1.60 -9.97
N ARG A 360 1.11 1.65 -10.54
CA ARG A 360 1.74 0.54 -11.25
C ARG A 360 2.65 -0.26 -10.33
N HIS A 361 2.54 -1.58 -10.38
CA HIS A 361 3.43 -2.49 -9.63
C HIS A 361 4.86 -2.36 -10.17
N GLY A 362 5.85 -2.41 -9.27
CA GLY A 362 7.26 -2.29 -9.63
C GLY A 362 7.76 -0.88 -9.94
N GLU A 363 6.87 0.12 -10.08
CA GLU A 363 7.26 1.54 -10.16
C GLU A 363 7.64 2.10 -8.79
N TYR A 364 8.70 1.54 -8.19
CA TYR A 364 9.21 1.99 -6.90
C TYR A 364 9.61 3.49 -6.93
N GLY A 365 9.93 4.08 -8.09
CA GLY A 365 10.15 5.53 -8.22
C GLY A 365 8.93 6.43 -7.97
N THR A 366 7.71 5.89 -7.97
CA THR A 366 6.46 6.65 -7.85
C THR A 366 5.84 6.44 -6.46
N LEU A 367 5.66 7.52 -5.69
CA LEU A 367 4.96 7.50 -4.40
C LEU A 367 3.70 8.37 -4.46
N PHE A 368 2.60 7.89 -3.89
CA PHE A 368 1.34 8.63 -3.79
C PHE A 368 1.15 9.08 -2.34
N LYS A 369 1.00 10.39 -2.08
CA LYS A 369 0.92 10.96 -0.73
C LYS A 369 -0.30 11.86 -0.55
N PHE A 370 -1.03 11.65 0.54
CA PHE A 370 -2.05 12.57 1.04
C PHE A 370 -1.58 13.15 2.38
N GLU A 371 -1.44 14.47 2.46
CA GLU A 371 -1.03 15.19 3.68
C GLU A 371 -2.24 15.53 4.55
N THR A 372 -2.14 15.37 5.88
CA THR A 372 -3.17 15.85 6.81
C THR A 372 -2.97 17.34 7.14
N ASP A 373 -3.78 17.88 8.06
CA ASP A 373 -3.55 19.20 8.66
C ASP A 373 -2.28 19.28 9.53
N LYS A 374 -1.68 18.12 9.88
CA LYS A 374 -0.47 17.98 10.69
C LYS A 374 0.71 17.59 9.80
N PRO A 375 1.80 18.39 9.72
CA PRO A 375 2.89 18.13 8.75
C PRO A 375 3.67 16.82 8.98
N ASN A 376 3.60 16.27 10.19
CA ASN A 376 4.20 15.00 10.56
C ASN A 376 3.35 13.78 10.18
N GLU A 377 2.04 13.95 9.99
CA GLU A 377 1.05 12.88 9.82
C GLU A 377 0.44 12.88 8.41
N TYR A 378 0.45 11.73 7.73
CA TYR A 378 0.06 11.62 6.33
C TYR A 378 -0.23 10.17 5.92
N PHE A 379 -0.90 10.01 4.78
CA PHE A 379 -1.11 8.71 4.14
C PHE A 379 -0.19 8.52 2.94
N LEU A 380 0.33 7.30 2.76
CA LEU A 380 1.12 6.90 1.60
C LEU A 380 0.54 5.64 0.96
N LEU A 381 0.42 5.64 -0.38
CA LEU A 381 -0.19 4.58 -1.16
C LEU A 381 0.81 3.98 -2.17
N GLU A 382 0.78 2.66 -2.34
CA GLU A 382 1.57 1.91 -3.34
C GLU A 382 0.87 0.61 -3.76
N ASN A 383 1.06 0.19 -5.02
CA ASN A 383 0.54 -1.09 -5.53
C ASN A 383 1.44 -2.24 -5.05
N ARG A 384 0.88 -3.12 -4.22
CA ARG A 384 1.53 -4.31 -3.62
C ARG A 384 0.83 -5.59 -4.06
N SER A 385 0.46 -5.66 -5.33
CA SER A 385 -0.02 -6.90 -5.95
C SER A 385 1.06 -7.98 -5.93
N ARG A 386 0.69 -9.27 -5.81
CA ARG A 386 1.64 -10.42 -5.73
C ARG A 386 2.38 -10.67 -7.05
N LEU A 387 3.27 -9.76 -7.41
CA LEU A 387 4.07 -9.73 -8.64
C LEU A 387 5.52 -9.38 -8.29
N GLY A 388 6.49 -9.79 -9.12
CA GLY A 388 7.91 -9.43 -8.93
C GLY A 388 8.41 -9.73 -7.50
N LEU A 389 8.92 -8.69 -6.83
CA LEU A 389 9.45 -8.79 -5.46
C LEU A 389 8.35 -9.00 -4.39
N ASP A 390 7.09 -8.70 -4.72
CA ASP A 390 5.92 -8.86 -3.86
C ASP A 390 5.22 -10.23 -4.04
N ALA A 391 5.76 -11.12 -4.88
CA ALA A 391 5.14 -12.41 -5.24
C ALA A 391 4.84 -13.35 -4.04
N HIS A 392 5.43 -13.09 -2.87
CA HIS A 392 5.24 -13.87 -1.64
C HIS A 392 4.48 -13.10 -0.52
N LEU A 393 3.92 -11.92 -0.79
CA LEU A 393 3.11 -11.18 0.19
C LEU A 393 1.85 -11.96 0.60
N PRO A 394 1.35 -11.77 1.83
CA PRO A 394 0.13 -12.41 2.28
C PRO A 394 -1.17 -11.84 1.68
N ALA A 395 -1.17 -10.64 1.09
CA ALA A 395 -2.27 -10.11 0.26
C ALA A 395 -1.78 -9.61 -1.10
N SER A 396 -2.72 -9.21 -1.96
CA SER A 396 -2.47 -8.57 -3.26
C SER A 396 -3.44 -7.40 -3.44
N GLY A 397 -2.94 -6.16 -3.46
CA GLY A 397 -3.79 -4.98 -3.60
C GLY A 397 -3.06 -3.64 -3.42
N LEU A 398 -3.82 -2.58 -3.20
CA LEU A 398 -3.32 -1.24 -2.88
C LEU A 398 -3.05 -1.17 -1.38
N ALA A 399 -1.80 -0.92 -1.00
CA ALA A 399 -1.43 -0.67 0.39
C ALA A 399 -1.72 0.78 0.75
N VAL A 400 -2.30 1.01 1.92
CA VAL A 400 -2.54 2.34 2.51
C VAL A 400 -1.82 2.40 3.84
N TYR A 401 -0.75 3.18 3.92
CA TYR A 401 -0.03 3.42 5.16
C TYR A 401 -0.53 4.68 5.84
N HIS A 402 -0.74 4.61 7.15
CA HIS A 402 -0.95 5.77 8.02
C HIS A 402 0.35 6.04 8.77
N CYS A 403 0.96 7.19 8.50
CA CYS A 403 2.33 7.49 8.90
C CYS A 403 2.39 8.71 9.82
N ASP A 404 3.26 8.67 10.83
CA ASP A 404 3.64 9.83 11.64
C ASP A 404 5.14 9.81 12.00
N THR A 405 5.89 10.83 11.61
CA THR A 405 7.32 10.97 11.97
C THR A 405 7.63 11.18 13.46
N LEU A 406 6.60 11.38 14.31
CA LEU A 406 6.69 11.42 15.77
C LEU A 406 6.24 10.13 16.47
N GLY A 407 5.67 9.17 15.74
CA GLY A 407 5.21 7.89 16.29
C GLY A 407 6.33 6.88 16.58
N SER A 408 5.95 5.66 16.92
CA SER A 408 6.86 4.51 17.12
C SER A 408 6.10 3.22 16.85
N ASN A 409 6.66 2.23 16.15
CA ASN A 409 5.95 0.94 15.96
C ASN A 409 5.81 0.12 17.25
N GLU A 410 6.53 0.50 18.31
CA GLU A 410 6.27 0.10 19.72
C GLU A 410 4.96 0.63 20.33
N TRP A 411 4.20 1.47 19.63
CA TRP A 411 3.06 2.21 20.20
C TRP A 411 1.75 1.83 19.49
N GLN A 412 1.28 0.61 19.71
CA GLN A 412 0.05 0.02 19.16
C GLN A 412 -1.26 0.67 19.63
N GLY A 413 -1.22 1.60 20.58
CA GLY A 413 -2.42 2.19 21.20
C GLY A 413 -3.34 2.98 20.24
N GLY A 414 -2.86 3.39 19.07
CA GLY A 414 -3.67 4.09 18.07
C GLY A 414 -4.21 5.47 18.51
N THR A 415 -3.52 6.12 19.44
CA THR A 415 -3.91 7.42 20.04
C THR A 415 -2.88 8.51 19.74
N ALA A 416 -3.28 9.79 19.77
CA ALA A 416 -2.43 10.95 19.46
C ALA A 416 -1.08 11.05 20.20
N THR A 417 -0.89 10.33 21.31
CA THR A 417 0.36 10.32 22.09
C THR A 417 1.04 8.95 22.15
N LYS A 418 0.40 7.92 21.60
CA LYS A 418 0.88 6.53 21.49
C LYS A 418 0.28 5.90 20.24
N HIS A 419 1.03 5.99 19.14
CA HIS A 419 0.64 5.52 17.81
C HIS A 419 1.87 5.13 16.98
N TYR A 420 1.64 4.30 15.97
CA TYR A 420 2.66 3.87 15.02
C TYR A 420 3.25 5.02 14.20
N GLN A 421 4.56 4.93 13.93
CA GLN A 421 5.20 5.80 12.94
C GLN A 421 4.81 5.43 11.49
N CYS A 422 4.45 4.16 11.26
CA CYS A 422 3.88 3.67 10.02
C CYS A 422 3.07 2.40 10.31
N GLY A 423 1.74 2.48 10.15
CA GLY A 423 0.83 1.34 10.23
C GLY A 423 0.17 1.05 8.89
N LEU A 424 -0.11 -0.22 8.59
CA LEU A 424 -0.93 -0.60 7.44
C LEU A 424 -2.41 -0.55 7.83
N LYS A 425 -3.23 0.21 7.10
CA LYS A 425 -4.68 0.14 7.24
C LYS A 425 -5.15 -1.16 6.57
N GLN A 426 -5.37 -2.21 7.37
CA GLN A 426 -5.87 -3.51 6.91
C GLN A 426 -7.31 -3.35 6.41
N ALA A 427 -7.56 -3.66 5.14
CA ALA A 427 -8.80 -3.32 4.45
C ALA A 427 -10.06 -4.01 5.03
N ASP A 428 -9.90 -5.15 5.70
CA ASP A 428 -10.96 -5.84 6.43
C ASP A 428 -11.30 -5.23 7.81
N GLY A 429 -10.43 -4.37 8.35
CA GLY A 429 -10.58 -3.74 9.65
C GLY A 429 -10.38 -4.65 10.87
N HIS A 430 -9.82 -5.86 10.70
CA HIS A 430 -9.69 -6.83 11.81
C HIS A 430 -8.62 -6.47 12.86
N LEU A 431 -7.64 -5.63 12.47
CA LEU A 431 -6.47 -5.23 13.27
C LEU A 431 -5.61 -6.43 13.71
N ASP A 432 -5.45 -7.41 12.83
CA ASP A 432 -4.74 -8.65 13.13
C ASP A 432 -3.23 -8.45 13.32
N LEU A 433 -2.65 -7.45 12.67
CA LEU A 433 -1.27 -7.02 12.89
C LEU A 433 -1.07 -6.36 14.26
N GLU A 434 -1.90 -5.37 14.62
CA GLU A 434 -1.85 -4.66 15.90
C GLU A 434 -2.11 -5.62 17.07
N LEU A 435 -3.10 -6.51 16.90
CA LEU A 435 -3.52 -7.47 17.93
C LEU A 435 -2.71 -8.77 17.92
N ASN A 436 -1.61 -8.83 17.15
CA ASN A 436 -0.66 -9.94 17.10
C ASN A 436 -1.30 -11.32 16.84
N ARG A 437 -2.28 -11.35 15.94
CA ARG A 437 -3.01 -12.56 15.56
C ARG A 437 -2.34 -13.29 14.40
N ASN A 438 -1.82 -12.54 13.43
CA ASN A 438 -1.16 -13.08 12.25
C ASN A 438 -0.11 -12.09 11.67
N TYR A 439 0.65 -12.50 10.65
CA TYR A 439 1.74 -11.71 10.03
C TYR A 439 1.29 -10.92 8.78
N GLY A 440 -0.01 -10.75 8.63
CA GLY A 440 -0.75 -10.37 7.43
C GLY A 440 -1.44 -11.57 6.77
N ASP A 441 -2.61 -11.34 6.18
CA ASP A 441 -3.41 -12.30 5.42
C ASP A 441 -4.04 -11.67 4.16
N GLU A 442 -4.96 -12.38 3.47
CA GLU A 442 -5.51 -11.93 2.18
C GLU A 442 -6.47 -10.73 2.27
N GLY A 443 -6.95 -10.36 3.47
CA GLY A 443 -7.87 -9.25 3.73
C GLY A 443 -7.21 -7.87 3.92
N ASP A 444 -5.88 -7.81 4.04
CA ASP A 444 -5.21 -6.57 4.47
C ASP A 444 -5.16 -5.45 3.41
N LEU A 445 -5.17 -5.78 2.12
CA LEU A 445 -4.92 -4.81 1.04
C LEU A 445 -6.20 -4.51 0.24
N PHE A 446 -6.40 -3.24 -0.10
CA PHE A 446 -7.60 -2.79 -0.81
C PHE A 446 -7.56 -3.24 -2.29
N ALA A 447 -8.57 -3.99 -2.73
CA ALA A 447 -8.70 -4.42 -4.12
C ALA A 447 -10.17 -4.71 -4.48
N GLY A 448 -10.61 -4.29 -5.68
CA GLY A 448 -11.92 -4.63 -6.23
C GLY A 448 -13.13 -4.00 -5.53
N ILE A 449 -12.96 -2.79 -4.98
CA ILE A 449 -13.98 -2.06 -4.22
C ILE A 449 -14.54 -0.92 -5.08
N SER A 450 -15.86 -0.86 -5.27
CA SER A 450 -16.54 0.28 -5.88
C SER A 450 -17.20 1.14 -4.79
N GLY A 451 -17.25 2.45 -4.99
CA GLY A 451 -17.63 3.40 -3.95
C GLY A 451 -16.52 3.60 -2.92
N ILE A 452 -16.90 3.96 -1.69
CA ILE A 452 -15.97 4.32 -0.62
C ILE A 452 -15.26 3.07 -0.07
N ALA A 453 -13.94 3.02 -0.24
CA ALA A 453 -13.06 2.00 0.32
C ALA A 453 -12.48 2.40 1.68
N LEU A 454 -12.20 3.69 1.89
CA LEU A 454 -11.71 4.23 3.17
C LEU A 454 -12.16 5.68 3.35
N SER A 455 -12.67 6.04 4.53
CA SER A 455 -12.94 7.42 4.96
C SER A 455 -12.90 7.55 6.48
N HIS A 456 -13.22 8.72 7.04
CA HIS A 456 -13.35 8.90 8.49
C HIS A 456 -14.50 8.09 9.13
N ALA A 457 -15.40 7.54 8.30
CA ALA A 457 -16.61 6.82 8.72
C ALA A 457 -16.56 5.31 8.47
N THR A 458 -15.57 4.81 7.72
CA THR A 458 -15.38 3.36 7.48
C THR A 458 -14.69 2.67 8.64
N THR A 459 -14.66 1.33 8.61
CA THR A 459 -13.77 0.49 9.42
C THR A 459 -12.95 -0.37 8.45
N PRO A 460 -11.60 -0.23 8.39
CA PRO A 460 -10.78 0.73 9.13
C PRO A 460 -11.14 2.18 8.77
N SER A 461 -10.76 3.17 9.60
CA SER A 461 -10.99 4.60 9.28
C SER A 461 -9.70 5.31 8.88
N SER A 462 -9.83 6.37 8.07
CA SER A 462 -8.76 7.32 7.75
C SER A 462 -8.65 8.49 8.75
N ARG A 463 -9.28 8.39 9.93
CA ARG A 463 -9.11 9.43 10.98
C ARG A 463 -7.63 9.58 11.36
N ALA A 464 -7.27 10.82 11.67
CA ALA A 464 -5.98 11.14 12.27
C ALA A 464 -5.88 10.51 13.68
N TRP A 465 -4.67 10.41 14.24
CA TRP A 465 -4.42 9.77 15.54
C TRP A 465 -5.10 10.49 16.73
N ASP A 466 -5.49 11.75 16.58
CA ASP A 466 -6.33 12.50 17.53
C ASP A 466 -7.85 12.26 17.36
N GLY A 467 -8.24 11.39 16.42
CA GLY A 467 -9.62 11.06 16.11
C GLY A 467 -10.32 12.06 15.19
N ALA A 468 -9.64 13.14 14.78
CA ALA A 468 -10.17 14.10 13.81
C ALA A 468 -10.34 13.47 12.42
N ASP A 469 -11.21 14.07 11.61
CA ASP A 469 -11.27 13.76 10.18
C ASP A 469 -9.98 14.28 9.51
N SER A 470 -9.31 13.43 8.74
CA SER A 470 -8.12 13.79 7.98
C SER A 470 -8.45 14.40 6.61
N GLY A 471 -9.69 14.24 6.14
CA GLY A 471 -10.11 14.54 4.77
C GLY A 471 -9.67 13.50 3.73
N PHE A 472 -8.99 12.42 4.14
CA PHE A 472 -8.58 11.37 3.21
C PHE A 472 -9.72 10.38 2.96
N THR A 473 -10.35 10.49 1.79
CA THR A 473 -11.35 9.53 1.28
C THR A 473 -10.75 8.77 0.08
N LEU A 474 -10.70 7.43 0.15
CA LEU A 474 -10.28 6.54 -0.94
C LEU A 474 -11.51 5.84 -1.52
N ARG A 475 -11.62 5.78 -2.86
CA ARG A 475 -12.74 5.18 -3.56
C ARG A 475 -12.31 4.37 -4.79
N ASP A 476 -13.24 3.56 -5.29
CA ASP A 476 -13.22 2.97 -6.64
C ASP A 476 -11.91 2.26 -7.00
N VAL A 477 -11.43 1.44 -6.06
CA VAL A 477 -10.19 0.67 -6.16
C VAL A 477 -10.40 -0.55 -7.06
N SER A 478 -9.73 -0.59 -8.21
CA SER A 478 -9.83 -1.72 -9.14
C SER A 478 -9.32 -3.04 -8.54
N ALA A 479 -9.57 -4.15 -9.23
CA ALA A 479 -8.94 -5.42 -8.89
C ALA A 479 -7.40 -5.30 -8.89
N ALA A 480 -6.74 -6.11 -8.06
CA ALA A 480 -5.29 -6.16 -7.95
C ALA A 480 -4.64 -6.69 -9.24
N GLY A 481 -3.42 -6.23 -9.54
CA GLY A 481 -2.67 -6.58 -10.74
C GLY A 481 -1.52 -5.62 -11.01
N GLU A 482 -0.95 -5.69 -12.21
CA GLU A 482 0.14 -4.79 -12.66
C GLU A 482 -0.25 -3.31 -12.52
N VAL A 483 -1.54 -3.01 -12.68
CA VAL A 483 -2.10 -1.66 -12.61
C VAL A 483 -3.31 -1.67 -11.68
N ILE A 484 -3.27 -0.85 -10.62
CA ILE A 484 -4.45 -0.56 -9.79
C ILE A 484 -4.89 0.88 -10.07
N ARG A 485 -6.17 1.07 -10.38
CA ARG A 485 -6.81 2.38 -10.47
C ARG A 485 -7.60 2.65 -9.19
N PHE A 486 -7.63 3.90 -8.77
CA PHE A 486 -8.35 4.34 -7.57
C PHE A 486 -8.64 5.84 -7.66
N SER A 487 -9.65 6.30 -6.94
CA SER A 487 -10.00 7.73 -6.81
C SER A 487 -9.73 8.22 -5.39
N VAL A 488 -9.33 9.48 -5.24
CA VAL A 488 -9.15 10.13 -3.93
C VAL A 488 -10.02 11.39 -3.81
N GLY A 489 -10.43 11.67 -2.58
CA GLY A 489 -11.34 12.73 -2.20
C GLY A 489 -12.79 12.29 -2.29
N GLU A 490 -13.68 13.20 -1.90
CA GLU A 490 -15.10 13.07 -2.21
C GLU A 490 -15.31 12.77 -3.71
N PRO A 491 -16.42 12.14 -4.11
CA PRO A 491 -16.87 12.24 -5.49
C PRO A 491 -16.82 13.73 -5.88
N PRO A 492 -16.23 14.10 -7.05
CA PRO A 492 -16.33 15.48 -7.52
C PRO A 492 -17.82 15.81 -7.47
N PRO A 493 -18.25 16.85 -6.73
CA PRO A 493 -19.62 16.95 -6.28
C PRO A 493 -20.51 16.79 -7.48
N SER A 494 -21.23 15.66 -7.54
CA SER A 494 -22.32 15.54 -8.46
C SER A 494 -23.19 16.74 -8.10
N GLN A 495 -23.40 17.65 -9.07
CA GLN A 495 -24.43 18.66 -8.91
C GLN A 495 -25.68 17.82 -8.73
N ALA A 496 -26.07 17.62 -7.46
CA ALA A 496 -26.89 16.48 -7.06
C ALA A 496 -28.16 16.55 -7.89
N THR A 497 -28.21 15.74 -8.95
CA THR A 497 -29.12 16.07 -10.03
C THR A 497 -30.45 15.55 -9.54
N THR A 498 -31.29 16.45 -9.08
CA THR A 498 -32.59 16.06 -8.55
C THR A 498 -33.59 16.04 -9.69
N VAL A 499 -34.31 14.94 -9.79
CA VAL A 499 -35.52 14.84 -10.60
C VAL A 499 -36.66 14.50 -9.66
N SER A 500 -37.80 15.16 -9.83
CA SER A 500 -38.97 14.90 -9.01
C SER A 500 -40.22 14.72 -9.85
N GLY A 501 -41.16 13.97 -9.30
CA GLY A 501 -42.48 13.75 -9.88
C GLY A 501 -43.54 13.75 -8.78
N ARG A 502 -44.76 14.11 -9.15
CA ARG A 502 -45.92 14.12 -8.25
C ARG A 502 -47.15 13.62 -8.99
N ALA A 503 -47.89 12.72 -8.35
CA ALA A 503 -49.14 12.19 -8.86
C ALA A 503 -50.27 12.52 -7.88
N VAL A 504 -51.28 13.25 -8.34
CA VAL A 504 -52.56 13.45 -7.64
C VAL A 504 -53.57 12.54 -8.33
N VAL A 505 -54.06 11.52 -7.65
CA VAL A 505 -54.68 10.35 -8.30
C VAL A 505 -56.05 9.95 -7.77
N ASP A 506 -56.42 10.41 -6.58
CA ASP A 506 -57.76 10.24 -6.02
C ASP A 506 -58.27 8.78 -6.07
N LEU A 507 -57.41 7.82 -5.71
CA LEU A 507 -57.68 6.38 -5.85
C LEU A 507 -58.27 5.79 -4.56
N LEU A 508 -59.48 5.24 -4.64
CA LEU A 508 -60.12 4.50 -3.54
C LEU A 508 -59.30 3.25 -3.18
N ILE A 509 -58.76 3.20 -1.96
CA ILE A 509 -58.13 2.02 -1.36
C ILE A 509 -59.23 1.09 -0.83
N PRO A 510 -59.42 -0.10 -1.42
CA PRO A 510 -60.56 -0.94 -1.10
C PRO A 510 -60.33 -1.86 0.10
N ASP A 511 -61.41 -2.11 0.85
CA ASP A 511 -61.43 -2.90 2.10
C ASP A 511 -60.93 -4.34 1.89
N LYS A 512 -60.00 -4.76 2.73
CA LYS A 512 -59.46 -6.12 2.81
C LYS A 512 -59.00 -6.75 1.48
N LYS A 513 -58.46 -5.94 0.57
CA LYS A 513 -57.99 -6.38 -0.76
C LYS A 513 -56.45 -6.36 -0.83
N PRO A 514 -55.78 -7.53 -0.83
CA PRO A 514 -54.32 -7.61 -0.90
C PRO A 514 -53.72 -6.95 -2.15
N GLU A 515 -54.48 -6.86 -3.24
CA GLU A 515 -54.08 -6.17 -4.47
C GLU A 515 -54.04 -4.64 -4.34
N GLY A 516 -54.77 -4.06 -3.39
CA GLY A 516 -54.80 -2.63 -3.09
C GLY A 516 -55.08 -1.71 -4.30
N VAL A 517 -54.38 -0.58 -4.33
CA VAL A 517 -54.25 0.32 -5.48
C VAL A 517 -52.78 0.50 -5.84
N ARG A 518 -52.51 0.90 -7.08
CA ARG A 518 -51.19 1.34 -7.52
C ARG A 518 -51.28 2.67 -8.26
N SER A 519 -50.25 3.50 -8.11
CA SER A 519 -50.06 4.75 -8.84
C SER A 519 -48.63 4.81 -9.38
N VAL A 520 -48.45 5.40 -10.56
CA VAL A 520 -47.14 5.44 -11.24
C VAL A 520 -46.67 6.89 -11.42
N ILE A 521 -45.39 7.13 -11.19
CA ILE A 521 -44.63 8.33 -11.58
C ILE A 521 -43.52 7.85 -12.52
N ARG A 522 -43.42 8.43 -13.71
CA ARG A 522 -42.37 8.10 -14.68
C ARG A 522 -41.26 9.15 -14.61
N LEU A 523 -40.02 8.71 -14.54
CA LEU A 523 -38.83 9.57 -14.63
C LEU A 523 -38.10 9.27 -15.95
N ASP A 524 -37.95 10.27 -16.81
CA ASP A 524 -37.22 10.13 -18.09
C ASP A 524 -35.72 10.44 -17.96
N ALA A 525 -35.26 10.89 -16.79
CA ALA A 525 -33.84 11.05 -16.48
C ALA A 525 -33.14 9.69 -16.32
N SER A 526 -31.85 9.60 -16.71
CA SER A 526 -31.05 8.37 -16.67
C SER A 526 -29.79 8.54 -15.83
N GLY A 527 -29.49 7.55 -14.99
CA GLY A 527 -28.39 7.62 -14.04
C GLY A 527 -28.54 6.65 -12.86
N ARG A 528 -27.59 6.70 -11.92
CA ARG A 528 -27.54 5.85 -10.72
C ARG A 528 -28.15 6.57 -9.53
N LEU A 529 -29.06 5.91 -8.81
CA LEU A 529 -29.73 6.47 -7.63
C LEU A 529 -28.72 6.73 -6.50
N THR A 530 -28.67 7.96 -5.98
CA THR A 530 -27.82 8.35 -4.84
C THR A 530 -28.61 8.90 -3.65
N ALA A 531 -29.83 9.39 -3.87
CA ALA A 531 -30.78 9.77 -2.81
C ALA A 531 -32.22 9.58 -3.27
N VAL A 532 -33.13 9.29 -2.35
CA VAL A 532 -34.56 9.21 -2.65
C VAL A 532 -35.42 9.67 -1.47
N THR A 533 -36.44 10.47 -1.77
CA THR A 533 -37.45 10.93 -0.82
C THR A 533 -38.84 10.67 -1.38
N VAL A 534 -39.71 10.05 -0.58
CA VAL A 534 -41.10 9.72 -0.95
C VAL A 534 -42.05 10.36 0.04
N GLY A 535 -43.02 11.13 -0.44
CA GLY A 535 -44.11 11.65 0.38
C GLY A 535 -45.47 11.14 -0.07
N VAL A 536 -46.33 10.74 0.88
CA VAL A 536 -47.68 10.25 0.62
C VAL A 536 -48.75 11.05 1.36
N ASP A 537 -49.91 11.16 0.73
CA ASP A 537 -51.14 11.74 1.28
C ASP A 537 -52.28 10.73 1.05
N ILE A 538 -52.59 9.98 2.11
CA ILE A 538 -53.66 8.97 2.12
C ILE A 538 -54.63 9.29 3.25
N ILE A 539 -55.90 9.52 2.93
CA ILE A 539 -56.96 9.53 3.95
C ILE A 539 -57.41 8.10 4.25
N HIS A 540 -57.42 7.72 5.52
CA HIS A 540 -57.85 6.40 5.99
C HIS A 540 -58.20 6.45 7.48
N PRO A 541 -59.40 5.98 7.93
CA PRO A 541 -59.81 6.06 9.34
C PRO A 541 -59.00 5.27 10.36
N TYR A 542 -57.98 4.52 9.94
CA TYR A 542 -57.09 3.70 10.78
C TYR A 542 -55.81 3.33 10.00
N ILE A 543 -54.73 4.09 10.11
CA ILE A 543 -53.50 3.81 9.34
C ILE A 543 -52.81 2.49 9.73
N GLY A 544 -53.11 1.94 10.90
CA GLY A 544 -52.69 0.58 11.30
C GLY A 544 -53.29 -0.55 10.46
N ASN A 545 -54.22 -0.23 9.55
CA ASN A 545 -54.71 -1.17 8.55
C ASN A 545 -53.85 -1.21 7.27
N LEU A 546 -53.19 -0.10 6.96
CA LEU A 546 -52.53 0.12 5.68
C LEU A 546 -51.17 -0.56 5.58
N GLN A 547 -50.83 -0.98 4.38
CA GLN A 547 -49.47 -1.26 3.95
C GLN A 547 -49.16 -0.41 2.71
N VAL A 548 -48.01 0.27 2.71
CA VAL A 548 -47.56 1.15 1.62
C VAL A 548 -46.14 0.78 1.22
N GLU A 549 -45.92 0.56 -0.07
CA GLU A 549 -44.71 -0.01 -0.66
C GLU A 549 -44.35 0.76 -1.94
N LEU A 550 -43.09 1.17 -2.08
CA LEU A 550 -42.53 1.74 -3.30
C LEU A 550 -41.91 0.62 -4.13
N GLU A 551 -42.13 0.62 -5.44
CA GLU A 551 -41.46 -0.24 -6.41
C GLU A 551 -40.66 0.64 -7.39
N ALA A 552 -39.36 0.38 -7.50
CA ALA A 552 -38.45 1.03 -8.42
C ALA A 552 -38.59 0.45 -9.85
N PRO A 553 -38.08 1.12 -10.91
CA PRO A 553 -38.17 0.63 -12.29
C PRO A 553 -37.53 -0.76 -12.53
N SER A 554 -36.62 -1.17 -11.65
CA SER A 554 -36.02 -2.51 -11.61
C SER A 554 -36.97 -3.63 -11.17
N GLY A 555 -38.10 -3.28 -10.53
CA GLY A 555 -38.97 -4.20 -9.80
C GLY A 555 -38.57 -4.42 -8.32
N ARG A 556 -37.49 -3.80 -7.82
CA ARG A 556 -37.14 -3.84 -6.39
C ARG A 556 -38.16 -3.04 -5.58
N LYS A 557 -38.51 -3.54 -4.39
CA LYS A 557 -39.59 -3.01 -3.54
C LYS A 557 -39.09 -2.64 -2.15
N VAL A 558 -39.49 -1.46 -1.68
CA VAL A 558 -39.22 -0.95 -0.33
C VAL A 558 -40.52 -0.70 0.41
N LEU A 559 -40.63 -1.26 1.60
CA LEU A 559 -41.81 -1.16 2.46
C LEU A 559 -41.74 0.11 3.32
N LEU A 560 -42.53 1.13 2.98
CA LEU A 560 -42.53 2.44 3.63
C LEU A 560 -43.36 2.45 4.92
N HIS A 561 -44.56 1.84 4.87
CA HIS A 561 -45.47 1.75 6.01
C HIS A 561 -46.03 0.34 6.12
N ASN A 562 -45.95 -0.24 7.32
CA ASN A 562 -46.37 -1.63 7.56
C ASN A 562 -47.28 -1.75 8.76
N ARG A 563 -48.53 -1.29 8.62
CA ARG A 563 -49.60 -1.45 9.62
C ARG A 563 -49.26 -0.85 11.00
N THR A 564 -48.37 0.14 10.99
CA THR A 564 -47.97 0.97 12.13
C THR A 564 -48.98 2.10 12.37
N GLY A 565 -48.86 2.84 13.48
CA GLY A 565 -49.79 3.94 13.81
C GLY A 565 -51.14 3.52 14.42
N ARG A 566 -51.45 2.22 14.48
CA ARG A 566 -52.65 1.68 15.17
C ARG A 566 -53.96 2.37 14.73
N GLY A 567 -54.55 3.16 15.63
CA GLY A 567 -55.87 3.75 15.50
C GLY A 567 -55.87 5.20 15.02
N THR A 568 -54.72 5.72 14.58
CA THR A 568 -54.60 7.08 14.04
C THR A 568 -55.29 7.21 12.69
N ASP A 569 -55.97 8.32 12.47
CA ASP A 569 -56.55 8.71 11.19
C ASP A 569 -55.46 9.30 10.28
N ASP A 570 -55.54 8.96 8.98
CA ASP A 570 -54.78 9.53 7.85
C ASP A 570 -53.24 9.40 7.88
N LEU A 571 -52.66 9.08 6.72
CA LEU A 571 -51.21 8.92 6.54
C LEU A 571 -50.68 10.06 5.66
N HIS A 572 -50.22 11.11 6.32
CA HIS A 572 -49.44 12.20 5.73
C HIS A 572 -48.00 12.06 6.21
N GLN A 573 -47.15 11.40 5.43
CA GLN A 573 -45.79 11.07 5.84
C GLN A 573 -44.82 11.17 4.67
N GLU A 574 -43.60 11.63 4.97
CA GLU A 574 -42.43 11.60 4.11
C GLU A 574 -41.39 10.62 4.67
N TRP A 575 -40.67 9.94 3.78
CA TRP A 575 -39.50 9.14 4.08
C TRP A 575 -38.36 9.56 3.16
N SER A 576 -37.24 9.99 3.72
CA SER A 576 -35.99 10.22 2.97
C SER A 576 -34.99 9.11 3.25
N SER A 577 -34.19 8.72 2.25
CA SER A 577 -33.08 7.77 2.39
C SER A 577 -32.00 8.22 3.38
N ALA A 578 -31.98 9.51 3.75
CA ALA A 578 -31.13 10.03 4.83
C ALA A 578 -31.54 9.53 6.23
N GLU A 579 -32.84 9.32 6.46
CA GLU A 579 -33.40 8.98 7.79
C GLU A 579 -34.05 7.58 7.82
N PHE A 580 -34.38 7.02 6.66
CA PHE A 580 -35.09 5.75 6.51
C PHE A 580 -34.25 4.73 5.73
N ALA A 581 -33.46 3.93 6.46
CA ALA A 581 -32.45 3.03 5.90
C ALA A 581 -32.95 2.05 4.82
N ALA A 582 -34.21 1.61 4.86
CA ALA A 582 -34.76 0.69 3.85
C ALA A 582 -34.82 1.31 2.44
N LEU A 583 -34.83 2.65 2.31
CA LEU A 583 -34.71 3.31 1.00
C LEU A 583 -33.27 3.30 0.44
N GLN A 584 -32.25 3.07 1.28
CA GLN A 584 -30.85 2.95 0.85
C GLN A 584 -30.60 1.63 0.10
N GLU A 585 -31.48 0.63 0.24
CA GLU A 585 -31.47 -0.62 -0.54
C GLU A 585 -31.68 -0.41 -2.04
N LEU A 586 -32.09 0.79 -2.46
CA LEU A 586 -32.26 1.20 -3.87
C LEU A 586 -31.03 1.94 -4.44
N PHE A 587 -30.03 2.27 -3.62
CA PHE A 587 -28.85 3.01 -4.09
C PHE A 587 -28.10 2.24 -5.18
N GLY A 588 -27.63 2.98 -6.20
CA GLY A 588 -27.01 2.42 -7.40
C GLY A 588 -27.97 1.83 -8.44
N GLU A 589 -29.30 1.83 -8.22
CA GLU A 589 -30.24 1.42 -9.27
C GLU A 589 -30.38 2.45 -10.40
N GLU A 590 -30.82 2.01 -11.58
CA GLU A 590 -31.17 2.90 -12.69
C GLU A 590 -32.46 3.66 -12.38
N ILE A 591 -32.42 4.99 -12.45
CA ILE A 591 -33.57 5.83 -12.06
C ILE A 591 -34.63 5.97 -13.16
N SER A 592 -34.27 5.68 -14.41
CA SER A 592 -35.13 5.86 -15.58
C SER A 592 -36.25 4.82 -15.62
N GLY A 593 -37.49 5.28 -15.82
CA GLY A 593 -38.67 4.44 -15.98
C GLY A 593 -39.76 4.70 -14.94
N ASP A 594 -40.59 3.69 -14.74
CA ASP A 594 -41.86 3.79 -14.01
C ASP A 594 -41.67 3.40 -12.53
N TRP A 595 -41.72 4.40 -11.64
CA TRP A 595 -41.77 4.21 -10.18
C TRP A 595 -43.22 4.03 -9.74
N THR A 596 -43.51 2.95 -9.01
CA THR A 596 -44.88 2.57 -8.64
C THR A 596 -45.10 2.56 -7.13
N LEU A 597 -46.02 3.38 -6.63
CA LEU A 597 -46.49 3.30 -5.24
C LEU A 597 -47.68 2.34 -5.14
N HIS A 598 -47.59 1.36 -4.25
CA HIS A 598 -48.67 0.44 -3.89
C HIS A 598 -49.23 0.79 -2.52
N ALA A 599 -50.55 0.92 -2.39
CA ALA A 599 -51.23 1.14 -1.10
C ALA A 599 -52.41 0.17 -0.93
N ARG A 600 -52.46 -0.57 0.18
CA ARG A 600 -53.43 -1.66 0.40
C ARG A 600 -53.96 -1.67 1.85
N ASP A 601 -55.28 -1.83 2.04
CA ASP A 601 -55.86 -2.19 3.35
C ASP A 601 -55.95 -3.73 3.45
N LEU A 602 -55.33 -4.28 4.51
CA LEU A 602 -55.29 -5.72 4.80
C LEU A 602 -56.18 -6.14 6.00
N SER A 603 -56.82 -5.17 6.66
CA SER A 603 -57.85 -5.34 7.69
C SER A 603 -59.26 -5.37 7.05
N ARG A 604 -60.31 -5.47 7.88
CA ARG A 604 -61.72 -5.43 7.44
C ARG A 604 -62.41 -4.16 7.95
N ARG A 605 -63.49 -3.76 7.25
CA ARG A 605 -64.49 -2.72 7.55
C ARG A 605 -64.14 -1.29 7.12
N ASN A 606 -62.95 -1.04 6.60
CA ASN A 606 -62.50 0.31 6.31
C ASN A 606 -62.07 0.44 4.85
N VAL A 607 -62.26 1.64 4.31
CA VAL A 607 -61.72 2.07 3.02
C VAL A 607 -61.02 3.39 3.25
N GLY A 608 -60.06 3.69 2.40
CA GLY A 608 -59.43 5.01 2.34
C GLY A 608 -59.22 5.44 0.91
N ARG A 609 -58.35 6.42 0.72
CA ARG A 609 -58.14 7.05 -0.58
C ARG A 609 -56.72 7.60 -0.64
N LEU A 610 -55.96 7.16 -1.64
CA LEU A 610 -54.67 7.76 -1.99
C LEU A 610 -54.98 9.05 -2.76
N ASN A 611 -54.84 10.19 -2.08
CA ASN A 611 -55.10 11.50 -2.67
C ASN A 611 -53.94 11.86 -3.60
N ALA A 612 -52.72 11.82 -3.08
CA ALA A 612 -51.51 12.15 -3.80
C ALA A 612 -50.27 11.43 -3.24
N TRP A 613 -49.22 11.39 -4.06
CA TRP A 613 -47.85 11.12 -3.60
C TRP A 613 -46.83 11.84 -4.50
N TYR A 614 -45.61 11.97 -4.01
CA TYR A 614 -44.48 12.46 -4.78
C TYR A 614 -43.22 11.65 -4.48
N LEU A 615 -42.29 11.76 -5.42
CA LEU A 615 -40.97 11.16 -5.40
C LEU A 615 -39.97 12.25 -5.79
N GLU A 616 -38.92 12.43 -4.99
CA GLU A 616 -37.73 13.19 -5.35
C GLU A 616 -36.54 12.24 -5.33
N VAL A 617 -35.73 12.29 -6.39
CA VAL A 617 -34.61 11.38 -6.64
C VAL A 617 -33.37 12.20 -6.94
N GLY A 618 -32.35 12.07 -6.10
CA GLY A 618 -30.99 12.47 -6.41
C GLY A 618 -30.28 11.35 -7.15
N TYR A 619 -29.59 11.69 -8.24
CA TYR A 619 -28.86 10.70 -9.05
C TYR A 619 -27.53 11.24 -9.59
N GLU A 620 -26.65 10.30 -9.93
CA GLU A 620 -25.47 10.53 -10.75
C GLU A 620 -25.81 10.28 -12.23
N PRO A 621 -25.75 11.30 -13.10
CA PRO A 621 -26.05 11.13 -14.52
C PRO A 621 -25.11 10.14 -15.20
N ALA A 622 -25.65 9.26 -16.05
CA ALA A 622 -24.83 8.36 -16.85
C ALA A 622 -23.94 9.17 -17.81
N GLN A 623 -22.61 9.02 -17.70
CA GLN A 623 -21.67 9.66 -18.62
C GLN A 623 -21.87 9.12 -20.04
N THR A 624 -21.97 10.03 -21.01
CA THR A 624 -22.17 9.65 -22.42
C THR A 624 -20.84 9.76 -23.16
N VAL A 625 -20.30 8.62 -23.60
CA VAL A 625 -19.13 8.59 -24.49
C VAL A 625 -19.61 8.59 -25.94
N ILE A 626 -19.21 9.59 -26.70
CA ILE A 626 -19.53 9.74 -28.12
C ILE A 626 -18.24 9.53 -28.92
N GLU A 627 -18.20 8.48 -29.74
CA GLU A 627 -17.08 8.20 -30.64
C GLU A 627 -17.56 8.25 -32.09
N GLN A 628 -16.98 9.15 -32.88
CA GLN A 628 -17.38 9.39 -34.26
C GLN A 628 -16.13 9.61 -35.11
N ALA A 629 -16.08 9.00 -36.30
CA ALA A 629 -14.96 9.11 -37.23
C ALA A 629 -15.42 9.41 -38.66
N THR A 630 -14.52 10.00 -39.45
CA THR A 630 -14.71 10.20 -40.88
C THR A 630 -13.38 10.01 -41.61
N ALA A 631 -13.43 9.34 -42.76
CA ALA A 631 -12.30 9.09 -43.64
C ALA A 631 -12.49 9.85 -44.96
N PRO A 632 -12.27 11.18 -44.98
CA PRO A 632 -12.72 12.04 -46.07
C PRO A 632 -11.80 11.93 -47.30
N LEU A 633 -10.58 11.41 -47.13
CA LEU A 633 -9.59 11.21 -48.20
C LEU A 633 -9.30 12.47 -49.03
N ILE A 634 -9.37 13.66 -48.41
CA ILE A 634 -9.22 14.96 -49.08
C ILE A 634 -7.74 15.29 -49.28
N ALA A 635 -7.37 15.68 -50.51
CA ALA A 635 -6.04 16.19 -50.83
C ALA A 635 -5.83 17.59 -50.22
N ILE A 636 -4.69 17.80 -49.58
CA ILE A 636 -4.27 19.08 -48.99
C ILE A 636 -3.53 19.87 -50.09
N PRO A 637 -3.99 21.08 -50.46
CA PRO A 637 -3.36 21.90 -51.48
C PRO A 637 -2.06 22.57 -50.96
N ASP A 638 -1.04 22.56 -51.82
CA ASP A 638 0.29 23.15 -51.60
C ASP A 638 0.20 24.65 -51.28
N GLY A 639 0.75 25.07 -50.15
CA GLY A 639 0.89 26.48 -49.73
C GLY A 639 -0.39 27.33 -49.69
N ASP A 640 -1.59 26.73 -49.65
CA ASP A 640 -2.85 27.47 -49.65
C ASP A 640 -3.25 27.90 -48.21
N PRO A 641 -3.27 29.21 -47.90
CA PRO A 641 -3.66 29.70 -46.58
C PRO A 641 -5.13 29.40 -46.20
N ASN A 642 -5.98 28.98 -47.15
CA ASN A 642 -7.36 28.58 -46.88
C ASN A 642 -7.47 27.12 -46.39
N GLY A 643 -6.50 26.27 -46.78
CA GLY A 643 -6.44 24.86 -46.43
C GLY A 643 -7.67 24.05 -46.85
N ILE A 644 -7.90 22.94 -46.15
CA ILE A 644 -9.09 22.09 -46.29
C ILE A 644 -9.92 22.05 -45.01
N ARG A 645 -11.18 21.65 -45.15
CA ARG A 645 -12.12 21.44 -44.03
C ARG A 645 -12.79 20.09 -44.19
N SER A 646 -12.80 19.30 -43.13
CA SER A 646 -13.58 18.06 -43.03
C SER A 646 -14.61 18.23 -41.92
N PRO A 647 -15.90 18.36 -42.23
CA PRO A 647 -16.96 18.34 -41.23
C PRO A 647 -17.24 16.91 -40.77
N LEU A 648 -17.70 16.79 -39.52
CA LEU A 648 -18.17 15.57 -38.88
C LEU A 648 -19.32 15.96 -37.96
N ARG A 649 -20.46 15.31 -38.12
CA ARG A 649 -21.70 15.64 -37.40
C ARG A 649 -21.89 14.71 -36.21
N ILE A 650 -22.23 15.30 -35.07
CA ILE A 650 -22.65 14.61 -33.84
C ILE A 650 -24.10 15.01 -33.56
N ASP A 651 -25.00 14.04 -33.48
CA ASP A 651 -26.43 14.29 -33.20
C ASP A 651 -26.79 14.16 -31.70
N ALA A 652 -25.93 13.53 -30.89
CA ALA A 652 -26.07 13.39 -29.44
C ALA A 652 -25.80 14.72 -28.72
N ALA A 653 -26.72 15.12 -27.83
CA ALA A 653 -26.61 16.32 -27.00
C ALA A 653 -25.82 16.05 -25.72
N GLY A 654 -25.25 17.10 -25.14
CA GLY A 654 -24.40 17.00 -23.95
C GLY A 654 -23.34 18.09 -23.90
N LYS A 655 -22.81 18.36 -22.70
CA LYS A 655 -21.68 19.27 -22.51
C LYS A 655 -20.38 18.51 -22.52
N VAL A 656 -19.44 18.92 -23.37
CA VAL A 656 -18.12 18.29 -23.47
C VAL A 656 -17.38 18.44 -22.14
N LYS A 657 -17.10 17.33 -21.46
CA LYS A 657 -16.26 17.24 -20.26
C LYS A 657 -14.83 16.86 -20.63
N GLU A 658 -14.69 15.93 -21.58
CA GLU A 658 -13.40 15.52 -22.15
C GLU A 658 -13.49 15.42 -23.67
N ILE A 659 -12.35 15.64 -24.32
CA ILE A 659 -12.22 15.58 -25.77
C ILE A 659 -10.87 14.97 -26.16
N VAL A 660 -10.92 14.00 -27.07
CA VAL A 660 -9.75 13.36 -27.67
C VAL A 660 -9.93 13.32 -29.19
N VAL A 661 -8.91 13.71 -29.95
CA VAL A 661 -8.93 13.73 -31.42
C VAL A 661 -7.84 12.83 -31.96
N SER A 662 -8.17 11.84 -32.79
CA SER A 662 -7.18 11.03 -33.50
C SER A 662 -7.18 11.36 -34.99
N LEU A 663 -6.02 11.39 -35.64
CA LEU A 663 -5.91 11.68 -37.07
C LEU A 663 -4.77 10.93 -37.77
N SER A 664 -4.93 10.72 -39.08
CA SER A 664 -3.88 10.31 -40.01
C SER A 664 -3.88 11.25 -41.21
N ILE A 665 -2.77 11.96 -41.39
CA ILE A 665 -2.47 12.79 -42.56
C ILE A 665 -1.20 12.26 -43.19
N VAL A 666 -1.25 11.94 -44.48
CA VAL A 666 -0.05 11.66 -45.28
C VAL A 666 0.50 12.98 -45.79
N HIS A 667 1.76 13.30 -45.48
CA HIS A 667 2.46 14.51 -45.91
C HIS A 667 3.97 14.29 -45.84
N PRO A 668 4.79 14.72 -46.82
CA PRO A 668 6.25 14.55 -46.76
C PRO A 668 6.93 15.45 -45.71
N TYR A 669 6.32 16.59 -45.35
CA TYR A 669 6.86 17.51 -44.36
C TYR A 669 5.77 17.94 -43.37
N ILE A 670 5.68 17.33 -42.19
CA ILE A 670 4.66 17.72 -41.18
C ILE A 670 4.95 19.09 -40.53
N GLY A 671 6.19 19.58 -40.64
CA GLY A 671 6.59 20.92 -40.23
C GLY A 671 5.89 22.04 -41.00
N ASP A 672 5.20 21.71 -42.09
CA ASP A 672 4.47 22.71 -42.87
C ASP A 672 2.99 22.82 -42.51
N LEU A 673 2.46 21.79 -41.85
CA LEU A 673 1.05 21.68 -41.50
C LEU A 673 0.68 22.49 -40.26
N ARG A 674 -0.50 23.13 -40.32
CA ARG A 674 -1.27 23.55 -39.14
C ARG A 674 -2.59 22.78 -39.13
N VAL A 675 -2.98 22.26 -37.97
CA VAL A 675 -4.23 21.50 -37.79
C VAL A 675 -5.02 22.10 -36.64
N GLU A 676 -6.28 22.42 -36.90
CA GLU A 676 -7.23 22.96 -35.92
C GLU A 676 -8.49 22.09 -35.87
N LEU A 677 -8.99 21.80 -34.67
CA LEU A 677 -10.37 21.40 -34.48
C LEU A 677 -11.23 22.65 -34.25
N ILE A 678 -12.42 22.67 -34.85
CA ILE A 678 -13.41 23.73 -34.70
C ILE A 678 -14.69 23.11 -34.15
N ALA A 679 -15.16 23.61 -33.01
CA ALA A 679 -16.40 23.21 -32.36
C ALA A 679 -17.64 23.79 -33.08
N PRO A 680 -18.86 23.28 -32.83
CA PRO A 680 -20.09 23.79 -33.43
C PRO A 680 -20.38 25.28 -33.16
N SER A 681 -19.82 25.83 -32.07
CA SER A 681 -19.86 27.27 -31.75
C SER A 681 -18.97 28.15 -32.64
N GLY A 682 -18.03 27.54 -33.36
CA GLY A 682 -16.94 28.22 -34.07
C GLY A 682 -15.65 28.39 -33.25
N GLN A 683 -15.64 28.03 -31.96
CA GLN A 683 -14.42 28.04 -31.15
C GLN A 683 -13.39 27.01 -31.66
N ARG A 684 -12.10 27.29 -31.49
CA ARG A 684 -11.00 26.51 -32.10
C ARG A 684 -9.94 26.04 -31.11
N ALA A 685 -9.49 24.80 -31.29
CA ALA A 685 -8.31 24.24 -30.64
C ALA A 685 -7.24 23.90 -31.69
N ILE A 686 -5.99 24.32 -31.46
CA ILE A 686 -4.85 23.93 -32.29
C ILE A 686 -4.36 22.55 -31.83
N LEU A 687 -4.31 21.58 -32.74
CA LEU A 687 -3.79 20.23 -32.48
C LEU A 687 -2.32 20.11 -32.90
N HIS A 688 -1.98 20.72 -34.04
CA HIS A 688 -0.62 20.71 -34.59
C HIS A 688 -0.30 22.08 -35.20
N ASN A 689 0.92 22.57 -35.02
CA ASN A 689 1.33 23.90 -35.49
C ASN A 689 2.78 23.91 -35.95
N ARG A 690 3.02 23.43 -37.16
CA ARG A 690 4.30 23.53 -37.88
C ARG A 690 5.51 22.98 -37.10
N SER A 691 5.26 21.97 -36.26
CA SER A 691 6.29 21.22 -35.52
C SER A 691 6.66 19.92 -36.24
N GLY A 692 7.74 19.26 -35.82
CA GLY A 692 8.20 18.00 -36.43
C GLY A 692 9.11 18.15 -37.66
N GLY A 693 9.18 19.33 -38.28
CA GLY A 693 10.14 19.62 -39.35
C GLY A 693 9.95 18.72 -40.58
N SER A 694 11.02 18.04 -40.99
CA SER A 694 11.08 17.17 -42.17
C SER A 694 10.68 15.71 -41.90
N ALA A 695 9.86 15.47 -40.88
CA ALA A 695 9.28 14.15 -40.64
C ALA A 695 8.08 13.91 -41.57
N ASP A 696 8.00 12.70 -42.12
CA ASP A 696 6.86 12.24 -42.92
C ASP A 696 5.64 11.89 -42.02
N ASN A 697 4.45 12.29 -42.47
CA ASN A 697 3.12 11.89 -42.01
C ASN A 697 2.76 12.28 -40.57
N LEU A 698 1.61 12.93 -40.40
CA LEU A 698 1.08 13.27 -39.08
C LEU A 698 0.07 12.21 -38.65
N ARG A 699 0.49 11.31 -37.75
CA ARG A 699 -0.34 10.27 -37.14
C ARG A 699 -0.27 10.38 -35.64
N GLY A 700 -1.41 10.54 -34.98
CA GLY A 700 -1.44 10.69 -33.53
C GLY A 700 -2.83 10.83 -32.95
N THR A 701 -2.87 10.74 -31.62
CA THR A 701 -4.03 10.99 -30.78
C THR A 701 -3.70 12.17 -29.88
N TYR A 702 -4.57 13.18 -29.88
CA TYR A 702 -4.43 14.44 -29.19
C TYR A 702 -5.48 14.52 -28.08
N ASP A 703 -5.00 14.58 -26.84
CA ASP A 703 -5.78 14.94 -25.65
C ASP A 703 -5.30 16.31 -25.13
N LYS A 704 -5.80 16.74 -23.97
CA LYS A 704 -5.38 18.01 -23.35
C LYS A 704 -3.89 18.09 -22.95
N SER A 705 -3.20 16.96 -22.82
CA SER A 705 -1.76 16.93 -22.54
C SER A 705 -0.93 17.13 -23.81
N ALA A 706 -1.33 16.52 -24.92
CA ALA A 706 -0.67 16.64 -26.22
C ALA A 706 -1.05 17.94 -26.96
N ALA A 707 -2.27 18.43 -26.78
CA ALA A 707 -2.79 19.67 -27.36
C ALA A 707 -3.61 20.48 -26.32
N PRO A 708 -2.95 21.28 -25.46
CA PRO A 708 -3.62 22.05 -24.39
C PRO A 708 -4.74 23.01 -24.86
N GLY A 709 -4.77 23.37 -26.15
CA GLY A 709 -5.87 24.15 -26.73
C GLY A 709 -7.23 23.44 -26.69
N LEU A 710 -7.24 22.10 -26.59
CA LEU A 710 -8.46 21.30 -26.45
C LEU A 710 -9.23 21.58 -25.16
N GLU A 711 -8.55 21.98 -24.07
CA GLU A 711 -9.16 22.39 -22.80
C GLU A 711 -10.17 23.53 -23.01
N THR A 712 -9.91 24.42 -23.98
CA THR A 712 -10.80 25.55 -24.24
C THR A 712 -12.17 25.12 -24.79
N LEU A 713 -12.30 23.90 -25.32
CA LEU A 713 -13.55 23.34 -25.85
C LEU A 713 -14.34 22.54 -24.81
N VAL A 714 -13.85 22.44 -23.57
CA VAL A 714 -14.61 21.89 -22.44
C VAL A 714 -15.75 22.86 -22.10
N GLY A 715 -16.97 22.33 -21.93
CA GLY A 715 -18.21 23.08 -21.75
C GLY A 715 -18.97 23.40 -23.05
N GLU A 716 -18.40 23.09 -24.22
CA GLU A 716 -19.11 23.22 -25.50
C GLU A 716 -20.27 22.22 -25.64
N GLU A 717 -21.19 22.52 -26.55
CA GLU A 717 -22.23 21.57 -26.93
C GLU A 717 -21.65 20.48 -27.84
N ALA A 718 -21.77 19.21 -27.44
CA ALA A 718 -21.33 18.07 -28.25
C ALA A 718 -22.11 17.96 -29.56
N LYS A 719 -23.41 18.28 -29.52
CA LYS A 719 -24.31 18.24 -30.68
C LYS A 719 -24.00 19.36 -31.67
N GLY A 720 -23.69 18.97 -32.90
CA GLY A 720 -23.47 19.89 -34.01
C GLY A 720 -22.45 19.37 -35.01
N GLU A 721 -21.91 20.29 -35.80
CA GLU A 721 -20.85 20.00 -36.77
C GLU A 721 -19.49 20.38 -36.20
N TRP A 722 -18.65 19.37 -35.95
CA TRP A 722 -17.26 19.53 -35.60
C TRP A 722 -16.43 19.49 -36.89
N THR A 723 -15.55 20.46 -37.08
CA THR A 723 -14.75 20.55 -38.32
C THR A 723 -13.26 20.46 -38.01
N LEU A 724 -12.57 19.50 -38.62
CA LEU A 724 -11.12 19.51 -38.67
C LEU A 724 -10.67 20.38 -39.85
N ALA A 725 -9.87 21.41 -39.59
CA ALA A 725 -9.24 22.26 -40.59
C ALA A 725 -7.74 21.94 -40.66
N VAL A 726 -7.24 21.70 -41.87
CA VAL A 726 -5.83 21.37 -42.13
C VAL A 726 -5.30 22.34 -43.18
N TYR A 727 -4.20 23.02 -42.87
CA TYR A 727 -3.56 24.00 -43.74
C TYR A 727 -2.13 23.53 -44.01
N ASP A 728 -1.73 23.46 -45.27
CA ASP A 728 -0.31 23.53 -45.63
C ASP A 728 0.05 25.00 -45.85
N LEU A 729 1.09 25.45 -45.15
CA LEU A 729 1.51 26.86 -45.12
C LEU A 729 2.94 27.05 -45.65
N ALA A 730 3.51 26.05 -46.33
CA ALA A 730 4.74 26.19 -47.11
C ALA A 730 4.55 25.73 -48.57
N PRO A 731 5.42 26.13 -49.50
CA PRO A 731 5.34 25.73 -50.89
C PRO A 731 6.18 24.48 -51.22
N ARG A 732 5.73 23.72 -52.23
CA ARG A 732 6.31 22.56 -52.96
C ARG A 732 5.75 21.19 -52.58
N ASP A 733 5.08 21.06 -51.46
CA ASP A 733 4.67 19.79 -50.91
C ASP A 733 3.15 19.64 -50.95
N THR A 734 2.67 18.40 -50.97
CA THR A 734 1.23 18.11 -50.93
C THR A 734 1.00 16.84 -50.14
N GLY A 735 -0.21 16.68 -49.64
CA GLY A 735 -0.60 15.46 -48.96
C GLY A 735 -2.09 15.25 -48.91
N LYS A 736 -2.54 14.51 -47.89
CA LYS A 736 -3.91 14.00 -47.83
C LYS A 736 -4.34 13.75 -46.39
N LEU A 737 -5.48 14.31 -46.00
CA LEU A 737 -6.18 13.89 -44.78
C LEU A 737 -6.85 12.55 -45.05
N GLU A 738 -6.35 11.48 -44.45
CA GLU A 738 -6.87 10.13 -44.65
C GLU A 738 -8.11 9.90 -43.80
N VAL A 739 -7.97 10.08 -42.48
CA VAL A 739 -9.01 9.84 -41.47
C VAL A 739 -8.79 10.75 -40.27
N TRP A 740 -9.90 11.14 -39.63
CA TRP A 740 -9.87 11.63 -38.26
C TRP A 740 -11.09 11.15 -37.47
N ALA A 741 -10.95 11.11 -36.15
CA ALA A 741 -11.97 10.71 -35.21
C ALA A 741 -11.98 11.67 -34.01
N ILE A 742 -13.17 11.87 -33.45
CA ILE A 742 -13.39 12.60 -32.21
C ILE A 742 -14.05 11.66 -31.20
N ARG A 743 -13.54 11.69 -29.98
CA ARG A 743 -14.11 11.03 -28.81
C ARG A 743 -14.44 12.12 -27.80
N LEU A 744 -15.72 12.26 -27.46
CA LEU A 744 -16.22 13.16 -26.43
C LEU A 744 -16.72 12.36 -25.24
N VAL A 745 -16.48 12.88 -24.03
CA VAL A 745 -17.19 12.46 -22.81
C VAL A 745 -18.12 13.60 -22.41
N CYS A 746 -19.39 13.29 -22.14
CA CYS A 746 -20.45 14.25 -21.82
C CYS A 746 -21.21 13.89 -20.53
#